data_AF-A0A210QEH1-F1
#
_entry.id   AF-A0A210QEH1-F1
#
_cell.length_a   1.000
_cell.length_b   1.000
_cell.length_c   1.000
_cell.angle_alpha   90.00
_cell.angle_beta   90.00
_cell.angle_gamma   90.00
#
_symmetry.space_group_name_H-M   'P 1'
#
loop_
_entity.id
_entity.type
_entity.pdbx_description
1 polymer ?
#
loop_
_entity_poly.entity_id
_entity_poly.type
_entity_poly.pdbx_seq_one_letter_code
_entity_poly.pdbx_strand_id
1 'polypeptide(L)'
;MQATKNRESTHKTCGVNLLMMEVNNNSPAEDLDVEGNRPDRTNLTLIVGGEKMTCSRDKLSSTSDYFKAMFESNMRESTSDCISLEQVDPEAMRIILDFLVTGRLDLTQENVHIVTEAACMFQIKLVVDECCDLMYDLLSDDNCLAIISLTHTFALDELFNKAKRHCLWYFSEVVKTSNFVDIDIHLLCQILSERKLVVKSEMKVFDAIERWVSHDIAERKKHLEELLPLIRKEALTEEEISTLKEKTLVKGYQHMFENFDTSAAAIQKYRQVPYCLWSLGGQDDPYDDIYASDDEPDVEPQPKILKLCDIDTTCTFESIAMDEQDHPSIIQQETGYSVCVHGKDIYVSGGLTSLGPGRNRWLLDVWKLDTFTCVWESVTQLQSPRRHHTMICVGDSLILLGGFGKFRMKLKTCEEFNIKTGEWKELPPMPEESFLIAACATSSNRIYAFKSQAFYYDLGSTHWTKVPSSVYSFTKLVPSSAVYIPSRECVYIVSRYHKDLLCFNLVTQTLTTVGQFQYGEAASNAVEHRGRVCRFNSARTDGRTHRKSEIIYIPNFCRGRWNRSNLRNYVTFNTAVKSVTFNKEIDDFTVMIKDLSIDKDLPPERFSHVMAATGRFSVPNVPLFDGIDMFPGRSVHSHDFRGAREFKGQRLLVVGSGRSAEDVGRQVPVTSSAATVQNHTWPSGIEERPLLTIVDGNIINFKDGTTAEVEVIILCTGYLYHFPYMSESPRLKGTPDASGRIV
;
A
#
# COMPACT_ATOMS: atom_id res chain seq x y z
N MET A 1 45.42 -30.45 -29.98
CA MET A 1 45.38 -29.33 -30.94
C MET A 1 44.51 -28.26 -30.31
N GLN A 2 45.02 -27.48 -29.35
CA GLN A 2 45.80 -26.24 -29.50
C GLN A 2 45.09 -25.13 -30.32
N ALA A 3 44.78 -24.03 -29.63
CA ALA A 3 44.85 -22.60 -30.03
C ALA A 3 43.62 -21.83 -29.46
N THR A 4 43.69 -21.24 -28.26
CA THR A 4 44.22 -19.91 -27.87
C THR A 4 43.18 -18.79 -27.81
N LYS A 5 43.23 -18.10 -26.64
CA LYS A 5 42.53 -16.90 -26.18
C LYS A 5 42.43 -15.76 -27.20
N ASN A 6 41.35 -14.97 -27.11
CA ASN A 6 41.46 -13.53 -26.86
C ASN A 6 40.19 -12.98 -26.17
N ARG A 7 40.43 -12.11 -25.20
CA ARG A 7 39.45 -11.25 -24.51
C ARG A 7 39.23 -10.01 -25.35
N GLU A 8 37.98 -9.65 -25.62
CA GLU A 8 37.60 -8.26 -25.93
C GLU A 8 36.33 -7.90 -25.15
N SER A 9 36.41 -6.72 -24.53
CA SER A 9 35.38 -6.00 -23.81
C SER A 9 34.36 -5.41 -24.78
N THR A 10 33.08 -5.71 -24.59
CA THR A 10 31.99 -4.96 -25.22
C THR A 10 31.09 -4.38 -24.15
N HIS A 11 31.21 -3.06 -23.98
CA HIS A 11 30.19 -2.20 -23.41
C HIS A 11 28.84 -2.52 -24.06
N LYS A 12 27.85 -2.94 -23.26
CA LYS A 12 26.46 -2.95 -23.70
C LYS A 12 25.92 -1.53 -23.53
N THR A 13 25.91 -0.78 -24.62
CA THR A 13 25.07 0.39 -24.81
C THR A 13 23.61 -0.04 -24.68
N CYS A 14 22.86 0.73 -23.89
CA CYS A 14 21.41 0.59 -23.73
C CYS A 14 20.76 0.86 -25.11
N GLY A 15 20.00 -0.10 -25.62
CA GLY A 15 19.24 0.05 -26.85
C GLY A 15 18.13 1.07 -26.64
N VAL A 16 18.18 2.17 -27.39
CA VAL A 16 17.06 3.09 -27.57
C VAL A 16 16.01 2.35 -28.38
N ASN A 17 14.89 2.00 -27.76
CA ASN A 17 13.71 1.54 -28.49
C ASN A 17 13.11 2.75 -29.21
N LEU A 18 13.31 2.83 -30.53
CA LEU A 18 12.55 3.71 -31.41
C LEU A 18 11.08 3.27 -31.39
N LEU A 19 10.24 4.03 -30.68
CA LEU A 19 8.79 3.95 -30.76
C LEU A 19 8.36 4.57 -32.09
N MET A 20 8.11 3.71 -33.09
CA MET A 20 7.42 4.08 -34.32
C MET A 20 5.91 4.13 -34.03
N MET A 21 5.35 5.32 -33.92
CA MET A 21 3.91 5.53 -33.94
C MET A 21 3.46 5.87 -35.37
N GLU A 22 2.75 4.95 -36.01
CA GLU A 22 1.94 5.25 -37.20
C GLU A 22 0.65 5.94 -36.75
N VAL A 23 0.53 7.24 -37.02
CA VAL A 23 -0.76 7.94 -36.91
C VAL A 23 -1.60 7.54 -38.12
N ASN A 24 -2.54 6.63 -37.90
CA ASN A 24 -3.53 6.21 -38.89
C ASN A 24 -4.55 7.33 -39.14
N ASN A 25 -4.23 8.27 -40.03
CA ASN A 25 -5.23 9.17 -40.64
C ASN A 25 -5.79 8.52 -41.92
N ASN A 26 -6.78 7.64 -41.75
CA ASN A 26 -7.58 7.15 -42.87
C ASN A 26 -8.79 8.08 -43.10
N SER A 27 -8.71 8.91 -44.15
CA SER A 27 -9.84 9.38 -44.96
C SER A 27 -9.31 9.88 -46.30
N PRO A 28 -9.87 9.46 -47.45
CA PRO A 28 -9.29 9.74 -48.76
C PRO A 28 -9.65 11.14 -49.23
N ALA A 29 -8.64 11.92 -49.63
CA ALA A 29 -8.83 13.12 -50.44
C ALA A 29 -8.83 12.71 -51.91
N GLU A 30 -10.02 12.49 -52.47
CA GLU A 30 -10.26 12.59 -53.91
C GLU A 30 -11.38 13.61 -54.14
N ASP A 31 -11.19 14.39 -55.21
CA ASP A 31 -12.10 15.36 -55.85
C ASP A 31 -12.32 16.72 -55.17
N LEU A 32 -11.73 17.76 -55.78
CA LEU A 32 -12.46 18.81 -56.50
C LEU A 32 -11.47 19.72 -57.23
N ASP A 33 -11.26 19.41 -58.51
CA ASP A 33 -10.43 20.18 -59.44
C ASP A 33 -11.34 20.98 -60.38
N VAL A 34 -12.05 22.00 -59.87
CA VAL A 34 -12.75 23.01 -60.69
C VAL A 34 -12.96 24.31 -59.91
N GLU A 35 -12.05 25.29 -60.05
CA GLU A 35 -12.42 26.71 -60.20
C GLU A 35 -11.19 27.56 -60.54
N GLY A 36 -11.39 28.55 -61.40
CA GLY A 36 -10.33 29.17 -62.18
C GLY A 36 -9.38 30.09 -61.41
N ASN A 37 -8.12 30.06 -61.84
CA ASN A 37 -7.21 31.20 -61.92
C ASN A 37 -7.04 32.01 -60.63
N ARG A 38 -6.44 31.41 -59.60
CA ARG A 38 -5.71 32.14 -58.55
C ARG A 38 -4.21 31.98 -58.79
N PRO A 39 -3.40 33.05 -58.70
CA PRO A 39 -1.95 32.95 -58.87
C PRO A 39 -1.40 31.97 -57.84
N ASP A 40 -0.45 31.15 -58.27
CA ASP A 40 0.19 30.07 -57.52
C ASP A 40 0.76 30.59 -56.17
N ARG A 41 -0.04 30.47 -55.09
CA ARG A 41 0.31 30.90 -53.72
C ARG A 41 1.14 29.86 -52.96
N THR A 42 1.66 28.85 -53.65
CA THR A 42 2.19 27.64 -53.01
C THR A 42 3.64 27.72 -52.55
N ASN A 43 4.43 28.71 -53.00
CA ASN A 43 5.86 28.80 -52.69
C ASN A 43 6.19 30.06 -51.87
N LEU A 44 6.24 29.90 -50.55
CA LEU A 44 6.75 30.91 -49.61
C LEU A 44 8.22 30.60 -49.29
N THR A 45 9.09 31.61 -49.38
CA THR A 45 10.48 31.51 -48.91
C THR A 45 10.62 32.14 -47.53
N LEU A 46 11.03 31.36 -46.54
CA LEU A 46 11.43 31.84 -45.23
C LEU A 46 12.94 32.07 -45.19
N ILE A 47 13.37 33.21 -44.66
CA ILE A 47 14.77 33.51 -44.39
C ILE A 47 14.96 33.45 -42.87
N VAL A 48 15.71 32.45 -42.39
CA VAL A 48 15.98 32.21 -40.95
C VAL A 48 17.49 32.13 -40.74
N GLY A 49 18.06 33.00 -39.90
CA GLY A 49 19.51 33.03 -39.69
C GLY A 49 20.35 33.28 -40.97
N GLY A 50 19.74 33.80 -42.03
CA GLY A 50 20.37 33.97 -43.35
C GLY A 50 20.19 32.79 -44.31
N GLU A 51 19.61 31.67 -43.86
CA GLU A 51 19.30 30.50 -44.68
C GLU A 51 17.92 30.62 -45.32
N LYS A 52 17.81 30.19 -46.59
CA LYS A 52 16.54 30.21 -47.35
C LYS A 52 15.88 28.84 -47.31
N MET A 53 14.65 28.79 -46.79
CA MET A 53 13.85 27.58 -46.67
C MET A 53 12.54 27.76 -47.44
N THR A 54 12.16 26.79 -48.28
CA THR A 54 10.94 26.88 -49.11
C THR A 54 9.83 26.06 -48.48
N CYS A 55 8.63 26.64 -48.39
CA CYS A 55 7.48 26.01 -47.75
C CYS A 55 6.15 26.46 -48.38
N SER A 56 5.07 25.78 -48.01
CA SER A 56 3.71 26.13 -48.45
C SER A 56 3.01 27.01 -47.43
N ARG A 57 2.50 28.16 -47.89
CA ARG A 57 1.72 29.10 -47.09
C ARG A 57 0.49 28.43 -46.48
N ASP A 58 -0.20 27.59 -47.25
CA ASP A 58 -1.43 26.92 -46.80
C ASP A 58 -1.13 25.90 -45.70
N LYS A 59 -0.04 25.11 -45.83
CA LYS A 59 0.38 24.17 -44.79
C LYS A 59 0.70 24.89 -43.49
N LEU A 60 1.50 25.96 -43.53
CA LEU A 60 1.83 26.76 -42.34
C LEU A 60 0.59 27.37 -41.70
N SER A 61 -0.33 27.94 -42.49
CA SER A 61 -1.58 28.53 -41.97
C SER A 61 -2.49 27.50 -41.31
N SER A 62 -2.48 26.26 -41.79
CA SER A 62 -3.34 25.20 -41.27
C SER A 62 -2.87 24.65 -39.92
N THR A 63 -1.57 24.77 -39.60
CA THR A 63 -0.94 24.16 -38.42
C THR A 63 -0.41 25.17 -37.41
N SER A 64 -0.30 26.45 -37.78
CA SER A 64 0.21 27.53 -36.94
C SER A 64 -0.75 28.72 -36.94
N ASP A 65 -1.30 29.03 -35.78
CA ASP A 65 -2.15 30.20 -35.59
C ASP A 65 -1.38 31.52 -35.80
N TYR A 66 -0.07 31.53 -35.49
CA TYR A 66 0.82 32.65 -35.77
C TYR A 66 0.90 32.96 -37.27
N PHE A 67 1.22 31.96 -38.10
CA PHE A 67 1.32 32.15 -39.53
C PHE A 67 -0.05 32.42 -40.17
N LYS A 68 -1.11 31.76 -39.69
CA LYS A 68 -2.48 32.06 -40.10
C LYS A 68 -2.83 33.53 -39.90
N ALA A 69 -2.60 34.05 -38.69
CA ALA A 69 -2.84 35.46 -38.37
C ALA A 69 -1.97 36.40 -39.22
N MET A 70 -0.70 36.04 -39.46
CA MET A 70 0.21 36.81 -40.32
C MET A 70 -0.33 36.92 -41.75
N PHE A 71 -0.78 35.82 -42.36
CA PHE A 71 -1.26 35.80 -43.75
C PHE A 71 -2.69 36.33 -43.91
N GLU A 72 -3.51 36.28 -42.87
CA GLU A 72 -4.87 36.86 -42.86
C GLU A 72 -4.88 38.35 -42.48
N SER A 73 -3.72 38.92 -42.08
CA SER A 73 -3.59 40.34 -41.74
C SER A 73 -3.54 41.25 -42.98
N ASN A 74 -3.88 42.54 -42.79
CA ASN A 74 -3.67 43.59 -43.80
C ASN A 74 -2.23 44.16 -43.80
N MET A 75 -1.25 43.42 -43.24
CA MET A 75 0.15 43.86 -43.19
C MET A 75 0.92 43.45 -44.45
N ARG A 76 2.15 43.95 -44.61
CA ARG A 76 2.97 43.74 -45.83
C ARG A 76 3.28 42.26 -46.06
N GLU A 77 3.45 41.53 -44.97
CA GLU A 77 3.81 40.12 -44.87
C GLU A 77 2.73 39.20 -45.46
N SER A 78 1.45 39.61 -45.47
CA SER A 78 0.37 38.81 -46.06
C SER A 78 0.43 38.71 -47.59
N THR A 79 1.16 39.63 -48.23
CA THR A 79 1.34 39.66 -49.69
C THR A 79 2.76 39.35 -50.14
N SER A 80 3.69 39.12 -49.20
CA SER A 80 5.10 38.85 -49.51
C SER A 80 5.35 37.37 -49.75
N ASP A 81 6.10 37.04 -50.81
CA ASP A 81 6.55 35.67 -51.09
C ASP A 81 7.87 35.33 -50.36
N CYS A 82 8.43 36.31 -49.64
CA CYS A 82 9.64 36.17 -48.84
C CYS A 82 9.45 36.81 -47.47
N ILE A 83 9.66 36.03 -46.39
CA ILE A 83 9.51 36.49 -45.01
C ILE A 83 10.79 36.20 -44.24
N SER A 84 11.32 37.20 -43.55
CA SER A 84 12.49 37.07 -42.69
C SER A 84 12.04 36.86 -41.26
N LEU A 85 12.46 35.75 -40.64
CA LEU A 85 12.21 35.46 -39.23
C LEU A 85 13.52 35.67 -38.49
N GLU A 86 13.57 36.76 -37.74
CA GLU A 86 14.69 37.08 -36.85
C GLU A 86 14.46 36.38 -35.50
N GLN A 87 15.54 35.94 -34.83
CA GLN A 87 15.49 35.31 -33.50
C GLN A 87 14.98 33.84 -33.45
N VAL A 88 15.10 33.11 -34.56
CA VAL A 88 14.79 31.66 -34.59
C VAL A 88 16.01 30.88 -35.06
N ASP A 89 16.27 29.75 -34.42
CA ASP A 89 17.35 28.85 -34.80
C ASP A 89 17.02 28.17 -36.15
N PRO A 90 17.93 28.20 -37.15
CA PRO A 90 17.68 27.58 -38.46
C PRO A 90 17.38 26.08 -38.37
N GLU A 91 18.04 25.35 -37.46
CA GLU A 91 17.84 23.92 -37.29
C GLU A 91 16.45 23.62 -36.73
N ALA A 92 16.00 24.41 -35.75
CA ALA A 92 14.65 24.28 -35.21
C ALA A 92 13.58 24.51 -36.28
N MET A 93 13.73 25.55 -37.11
CA MET A 93 12.78 25.82 -38.18
C MET A 93 12.78 24.71 -39.24
N ARG A 94 13.95 24.16 -39.56
CA ARG A 94 14.07 23.04 -40.50
C ARG A 94 13.32 21.81 -40.01
N ILE A 95 13.50 21.42 -38.75
CA ILE A 95 12.79 20.29 -38.11
C ILE A 95 11.28 20.52 -38.15
N ILE A 96 10.81 21.73 -37.84
CA ILE A 96 9.38 22.08 -37.89
C ILE A 96 8.85 21.97 -39.33
N LEU A 97 9.56 22.51 -40.32
CA LEU A 97 9.13 22.44 -41.73
C LEU A 97 9.12 21.00 -42.26
N ASP A 98 10.12 20.19 -41.90
CA ASP A 98 10.19 18.77 -42.25
C ASP A 98 9.01 18.01 -41.61
N PHE A 99 8.63 18.33 -40.36
CA PHE A 99 7.43 17.81 -39.71
C PHE A 99 6.14 18.17 -40.46
N LEU A 100 5.99 19.41 -40.92
CA LEU A 100 4.80 19.83 -41.68
C LEU A 100 4.64 19.13 -43.03
N VAL A 101 5.74 18.60 -43.59
CA VAL A 101 5.71 17.83 -44.84
C VAL A 101 5.54 16.34 -44.59
N THR A 102 6.23 15.80 -43.60
CA THR A 102 6.37 14.35 -43.40
C THR A 102 5.48 13.77 -42.29
N GLY A 103 4.98 14.63 -41.39
CA GLY A 103 4.31 14.24 -40.16
C GLY A 103 5.24 13.65 -39.09
N ARG A 104 6.57 13.73 -39.28
CA ARG A 104 7.57 13.15 -38.37
C ARG A 104 8.43 14.24 -37.75
N LEU A 105 8.68 14.12 -36.44
CA LEU A 105 9.44 15.09 -35.66
C LEU A 105 10.72 14.43 -35.13
N ASP A 106 11.87 14.84 -35.67
CA ASP A 106 13.17 14.26 -35.31
C ASP A 106 13.77 14.96 -34.07
N LEU A 107 13.21 14.63 -32.90
CA LEU A 107 13.65 15.18 -31.62
C LEU A 107 14.80 14.38 -30.99
N THR A 108 15.70 15.10 -30.33
CA THR A 108 16.83 14.59 -29.55
C THR A 108 17.00 15.40 -28.27
N GLN A 109 17.76 14.88 -27.30
CA GLN A 109 18.09 15.62 -26.08
C GLN A 109 18.79 16.96 -26.36
N GLU A 110 19.54 17.05 -27.46
CA GLU A 110 20.30 18.24 -27.83
C GLU A 110 19.46 19.29 -28.56
N ASN A 111 18.44 18.90 -29.33
CA ASN A 111 17.65 19.86 -30.13
C ASN A 111 16.28 20.21 -29.51
N VAL A 112 15.78 19.45 -28.53
CA VAL A 112 14.40 19.62 -28.03
C VAL A 112 14.13 21.03 -27.47
N HIS A 113 15.12 21.66 -26.85
CA HIS A 113 14.97 23.00 -26.30
C HIS A 113 14.76 24.06 -27.40
N ILE A 114 15.63 24.12 -28.43
CA ILE A 114 15.48 25.06 -29.54
C ILE A 114 14.20 24.82 -30.35
N VAL A 115 13.78 23.56 -30.52
CA VAL A 115 12.54 23.22 -31.22
C VAL A 115 11.32 23.65 -30.40
N THR A 116 11.35 23.48 -29.07
CA THR A 116 10.29 23.96 -28.17
C THR A 116 10.13 25.48 -28.26
N GLU A 117 11.24 26.23 -28.21
CA GLU A 117 11.22 27.69 -28.31
C GLU A 117 10.55 28.16 -29.61
N ALA A 118 10.96 27.58 -30.75
CA ALA A 118 10.39 27.88 -32.05
C ALA A 118 8.91 27.46 -32.14
N ALA A 119 8.55 26.27 -31.67
CA ALA A 119 7.17 25.77 -31.71
C ALA A 119 6.21 26.62 -30.86
N CYS A 120 6.65 27.08 -29.68
CA CYS A 120 5.90 28.00 -28.85
C CYS A 120 5.74 29.37 -29.53
N MET A 121 6.81 29.91 -30.12
CA MET A 121 6.77 31.17 -30.87
C MET A 121 5.77 31.12 -32.03
N PHE A 122 5.77 30.02 -32.78
CA PHE A 122 4.87 29.81 -33.92
C PHE A 122 3.51 29.20 -33.53
N GLN A 123 3.23 29.00 -32.25
CA GLN A 123 1.96 28.46 -31.76
C GLN A 123 1.57 27.12 -32.40
N ILE A 124 2.55 26.22 -32.58
CA ILE A 124 2.33 24.88 -33.17
C ILE A 124 2.13 23.87 -32.04
N LYS A 125 0.90 23.77 -31.53
CA LYS A 125 0.57 22.99 -30.32
C LYS A 125 1.02 21.53 -30.38
N LEU A 126 0.84 20.85 -31.51
CA LEU A 126 1.23 19.44 -31.66
C LEU A 126 2.74 19.23 -31.42
N VAL A 127 3.57 20.14 -31.92
CA VAL A 127 5.03 20.06 -31.73
C VAL A 127 5.41 20.41 -30.29
N VAL A 128 4.73 21.40 -29.68
CA VAL A 128 4.93 21.75 -28.26
C VAL A 128 4.62 20.56 -27.36
N ASP A 129 3.50 19.88 -27.59
CA ASP A 129 3.06 18.74 -26.78
C ASP A 129 4.09 17.58 -26.87
N GLU A 130 4.53 17.21 -28.08
CA GLU A 130 5.57 16.17 -28.30
C GLU A 130 6.93 16.55 -27.66
N CYS A 131 7.36 17.80 -27.78
CA CYS A 131 8.56 18.29 -27.12
C CYS A 131 8.44 18.21 -25.58
N CYS A 132 7.25 18.48 -25.03
CA CYS A 132 7.02 18.42 -23.59
C CYS A 132 7.07 16.98 -23.07
N ASP A 133 6.52 16.03 -23.82
CA ASP A 133 6.55 14.61 -23.46
C ASP A 133 8.00 14.08 -23.48
N LEU A 134 8.78 14.40 -24.51
CA LEU A 134 10.20 14.02 -24.54
C LEU A 134 11.01 14.65 -23.40
N MET A 135 10.79 15.93 -23.10
CA MET A 135 11.47 16.59 -21.97
C MET A 135 11.07 16.00 -20.62
N TYR A 136 9.84 15.50 -20.49
CA TYR A 136 9.40 14.79 -19.30
C TYR A 136 10.11 13.43 -19.15
N ASP A 137 10.19 12.65 -20.23
CA ASP A 137 10.85 11.35 -20.22
C ASP A 137 12.36 11.44 -19.96
N LEU A 138 12.99 12.54 -20.40
CA LEU A 138 14.41 12.81 -20.19
C LEU A 138 14.72 13.57 -18.89
N LEU A 139 13.71 13.86 -18.05
CA LEU A 139 13.89 14.68 -16.85
C LEU A 139 14.88 14.04 -15.87
N SER A 140 15.91 14.80 -15.49
CA SER A 140 16.97 14.40 -14.58
C SER A 140 17.31 15.52 -13.59
N ASP A 141 18.16 15.22 -12.61
CA ASP A 141 18.71 16.20 -11.67
C ASP A 141 19.60 17.24 -12.36
N ASP A 142 20.29 16.87 -13.44
CA ASP A 142 21.14 17.78 -14.23
C ASP A 142 20.32 18.76 -15.09
N ASN A 143 19.22 18.32 -15.70
CA ASN A 143 18.46 19.14 -16.67
C ASN A 143 17.19 19.81 -16.09
N CYS A 144 16.72 19.42 -14.90
CA CYS A 144 15.43 19.92 -14.39
C CYS A 144 15.39 21.43 -14.24
N LEU A 145 16.50 22.09 -13.86
CA LEU A 145 16.56 23.55 -13.71
C LEU A 145 16.44 24.28 -15.04
N ALA A 146 17.08 23.74 -16.09
CA ALA A 146 16.97 24.28 -17.44
C ALA A 146 15.53 24.13 -17.97
N ILE A 147 14.90 22.97 -17.75
CA ILE A 147 13.51 22.72 -18.12
C ILE A 147 12.56 23.65 -17.34
N ILE A 148 12.79 23.90 -16.05
CA ILE A 148 11.99 24.86 -15.26
C ILE A 148 12.08 26.27 -15.86
N SER A 149 13.29 26.73 -16.20
CA SER A 149 13.50 28.05 -16.80
C SER A 149 12.80 28.19 -18.16
N LEU A 150 12.95 27.17 -19.02
CA LEU A 150 12.32 27.12 -20.33
C LEU A 150 10.79 27.13 -20.21
N THR A 151 10.24 26.22 -19.42
CA THR A 151 8.77 26.08 -19.26
C THR A 151 8.14 27.28 -18.60
N HIS A 152 8.83 27.95 -17.67
CA HIS A 152 8.37 29.21 -17.10
C HIS A 152 8.33 30.33 -18.17
N THR A 153 9.35 30.40 -19.03
CA THR A 153 9.44 31.42 -20.09
C THR A 153 8.31 31.30 -21.11
N PHE A 154 7.91 30.08 -21.46
CA PHE A 154 6.86 29.80 -22.44
C PHE A 154 5.49 29.47 -21.83
N ALA A 155 5.31 29.65 -20.52
CA ALA A 155 4.07 29.33 -19.80
C ALA A 155 3.56 27.89 -20.01
N LEU A 156 4.48 26.93 -20.05
CA LEU A 156 4.19 25.49 -20.17
C LEU A 156 3.94 24.89 -18.79
N ASP A 157 2.78 25.24 -18.20
CA ASP A 157 2.48 25.00 -16.78
C ASP A 157 2.55 23.54 -16.35
N GLU A 158 2.11 22.60 -17.19
CA GLU A 158 2.09 21.18 -16.82
C GLU A 158 3.52 20.63 -16.64
N LEU A 159 4.39 20.87 -17.63
CA LEU A 159 5.79 20.45 -17.57
C LEU A 159 6.55 21.26 -16.52
N PHE A 160 6.27 22.56 -16.36
CA PHE A 160 6.84 23.38 -15.29
C PHE A 160 6.58 22.76 -13.93
N ASN A 161 5.33 22.39 -13.65
CA ASN A 161 4.96 21.78 -12.38
C ASN A 161 5.60 20.39 -12.18
N LYS A 162 5.75 19.60 -13.25
CA LYS A 162 6.49 18.32 -13.21
C LYS A 162 7.97 18.57 -12.90
N ALA A 163 8.66 19.44 -13.64
CA ALA A 163 10.08 19.74 -13.43
C ALA A 163 10.37 20.39 -12.07
N LYS A 164 9.54 21.34 -11.63
CA LYS A 164 9.64 21.97 -10.31
C LYS A 164 9.49 20.94 -9.19
N ARG A 165 8.50 20.05 -9.26
CA ARG A 165 8.34 18.98 -8.26
C ARG A 165 9.57 18.05 -8.22
N HIS A 166 10.16 17.71 -9.38
CA HIS A 166 11.38 16.90 -9.43
C HIS A 166 12.55 17.62 -8.75
N CYS A 167 12.73 18.91 -9.04
CA CYS A 167 13.73 19.76 -8.40
C CYS A 167 13.54 19.79 -6.87
N LEU A 168 12.32 19.95 -6.39
CA LEU A 168 12.03 19.98 -4.95
C LEU A 168 12.34 18.63 -4.27
N TRP A 169 12.10 17.52 -4.96
CA TRP A 169 12.33 16.18 -4.42
C TRP A 169 13.82 15.83 -4.37
N TYR A 170 14.52 15.98 -5.50
CA TYR A 170 15.93 15.64 -5.63
C TYR A 170 16.83 16.83 -5.32
N PHE A 171 16.34 17.83 -4.59
CA PHE A 171 17.04 19.09 -4.34
C PHE A 171 18.48 18.90 -3.83
N SER A 172 18.70 17.89 -2.98
CA SER A 172 20.03 17.57 -2.46
C SER A 172 21.03 17.14 -3.54
N GLU A 173 20.58 16.51 -4.61
CA GLU A 173 21.39 16.15 -5.77
C GLU A 173 21.48 17.30 -6.77
N VAL A 174 20.35 17.98 -7.03
CA VAL A 174 20.27 19.16 -7.90
C VAL A 174 21.26 20.26 -7.47
N VAL A 175 21.40 20.52 -6.17
CA VAL A 175 22.36 21.51 -5.64
C VAL A 175 23.81 21.17 -6.01
N LYS A 176 24.15 19.89 -6.21
CA LYS A 176 25.52 19.46 -6.55
C LYS A 176 25.85 19.68 -8.02
N THR A 177 24.85 19.78 -8.89
CA THR A 177 25.03 19.97 -10.32
C THR A 177 25.76 21.30 -10.62
N SER A 178 26.34 21.40 -11.82
CA SER A 178 26.92 22.66 -12.31
C SER A 178 25.84 23.71 -12.54
N ASN A 179 24.67 23.29 -13.03
CA ASN A 179 23.60 24.17 -13.48
C ASN A 179 22.92 24.92 -12.32
N PHE A 180 23.10 24.45 -11.08
CA PHE A 180 22.53 25.10 -9.90
C PHE A 180 23.03 26.53 -9.68
N VAL A 181 24.28 26.87 -10.04
CA VAL A 181 24.79 28.23 -9.82
C VAL A 181 24.29 29.24 -10.85
N ASP A 182 23.75 28.76 -11.97
CA ASP A 182 23.26 29.58 -13.09
C ASP A 182 21.81 30.05 -12.90
N ILE A 183 21.10 29.52 -11.90
CA ILE A 183 19.72 29.93 -11.59
C ILE A 183 19.67 31.40 -11.14
N ASP A 184 18.60 32.09 -11.51
CA ASP A 184 18.33 33.43 -11.04
C ASP A 184 17.84 33.43 -9.58
N ILE A 185 17.92 34.61 -8.96
CA ILE A 185 17.53 34.79 -7.56
C ILE A 185 16.04 34.54 -7.32
N HIS A 186 15.16 34.90 -8.26
CA HIS A 186 13.72 34.74 -8.09
C HIS A 186 13.34 33.26 -8.08
N LEU A 187 13.89 32.47 -9.00
CA LEU A 187 13.67 31.04 -9.03
C LEU A 187 14.27 30.35 -7.79
N LEU A 188 15.46 30.76 -7.34
CA LEU A 188 16.04 30.24 -6.11
C LEU A 188 15.16 30.55 -4.90
N CYS A 189 14.71 31.79 -4.73
CA CYS A 189 13.78 32.18 -3.66
C CYS A 189 12.46 31.38 -3.76
N GLN A 190 11.95 31.17 -4.97
CA GLN A 190 10.75 30.36 -5.17
C GLN A 190 10.98 28.92 -4.69
N ILE A 191 12.06 28.25 -5.11
CA ILE A 191 12.39 26.88 -4.69
C ILE A 191 12.62 26.79 -3.17
N LEU A 192 13.38 27.73 -2.60
CA LEU A 192 13.71 27.73 -1.17
C LEU A 192 12.54 28.16 -0.28
N SER A 193 11.51 28.83 -0.80
CA SER A 193 10.30 29.15 -0.04
C SER A 193 9.28 28.00 -0.03
N GLU A 194 9.40 27.05 -0.96
CA GLU A 194 8.43 25.98 -1.12
C GLU A 194 8.28 25.11 0.13
N ARG A 195 7.02 24.80 0.45
CA ARG A 195 6.71 23.95 1.60
C ARG A 195 7.07 22.49 1.40
N LYS A 196 7.16 22.05 0.14
CA LYS A 196 7.39 20.66 -0.27
C LYS A 196 8.88 20.33 -0.52
N LEU A 197 9.81 21.24 -0.21
CA LEU A 197 11.24 21.04 -0.46
C LEU A 197 11.81 19.87 0.37
N VAL A 198 12.34 18.85 -0.29
CA VAL A 198 12.83 17.63 0.37
C VAL A 198 14.32 17.77 0.71
N VAL A 199 14.61 18.05 1.98
CA VAL A 199 15.97 18.15 2.52
C VAL A 199 16.12 17.41 3.84
N LYS A 200 17.30 16.84 4.10
CA LYS A 200 17.58 16.08 5.34
C LYS A 200 17.63 17.00 6.58
N SER A 201 18.10 18.24 6.42
CA SER A 201 18.14 19.28 7.44
C SER A 201 18.10 20.67 6.80
N GLU A 202 17.69 21.70 7.55
CA GLU A 202 17.77 23.10 7.11
C GLU A 202 19.21 23.56 6.88
N MET A 203 20.21 22.88 7.48
CA MET A 203 21.62 23.11 7.16
C MET A 203 21.91 22.86 5.67
N LYS A 204 21.19 21.95 5.01
CA LYS A 204 21.31 21.73 3.55
C LYS A 204 20.72 22.86 2.70
N VAL A 205 19.73 23.57 3.23
CA VAL A 205 19.20 24.79 2.62
C VAL A 205 20.26 25.89 2.70
N PHE A 206 20.93 26.02 3.85
CA PHE A 206 22.07 26.93 3.98
C PHE A 206 23.23 26.56 3.07
N ASP A 207 23.64 25.29 3.00
CA ASP A 207 24.71 24.83 2.10
C ASP A 207 24.41 25.20 0.63
N ALA A 208 23.14 25.13 0.22
CA ALA A 208 22.70 25.54 -1.11
C ALA A 208 22.82 27.06 -1.33
N ILE A 209 22.38 27.87 -0.35
CA ILE A 209 22.56 29.34 -0.38
C ILE A 209 24.05 29.70 -0.43
N GLU A 210 24.86 29.08 0.42
CA GLU A 210 26.32 29.27 0.46
C GLU A 210 26.93 28.97 -0.91
N ARG A 211 26.59 27.83 -1.53
CA ARG A 211 27.08 27.47 -2.87
C ARG A 211 26.70 28.51 -3.93
N TRP A 212 25.44 28.96 -3.96
CA TRP A 212 24.98 29.92 -4.95
C TRP A 212 25.63 31.30 -4.78
N VAL A 213 25.77 31.77 -3.53
CA VAL A 213 26.42 33.06 -3.23
C VAL A 213 27.94 32.99 -3.44
N SER A 214 28.57 31.86 -3.12
CA SER A 214 30.01 31.67 -3.30
C SER A 214 30.47 31.70 -4.75
N HIS A 215 29.58 31.47 -5.72
CA HIS A 215 29.91 31.55 -7.14
C HIS A 215 30.26 32.98 -7.60
N ASP A 216 29.54 33.99 -7.08
CA ASP A 216 29.82 35.41 -7.35
C ASP A 216 29.54 36.23 -6.08
N ILE A 217 30.49 36.21 -5.15
CA ILE A 217 30.35 36.85 -3.84
C ILE A 217 30.18 38.37 -3.96
N ALA A 218 30.75 39.00 -5.00
CA ALA A 218 30.71 40.45 -5.15
C ALA A 218 29.28 40.94 -5.40
N GLU A 219 28.56 40.28 -6.31
CA GLU A 219 27.19 40.65 -6.67
C GLU A 219 26.14 39.93 -5.84
N ARG A 220 26.38 38.68 -5.42
CA ARG A 220 25.34 37.85 -4.79
C ARG A 220 25.20 38.04 -3.29
N LYS A 221 26.24 38.56 -2.62
CA LYS A 221 26.22 38.76 -1.16
C LYS A 221 25.08 39.69 -0.70
N LYS A 222 24.68 40.66 -1.53
CA LYS A 222 23.55 41.56 -1.25
C LYS A 222 22.20 40.84 -1.09
N HIS A 223 22.05 39.66 -1.69
CA HIS A 223 20.82 38.86 -1.61
C HIS A 223 20.72 38.00 -0.35
N LEU A 224 21.74 37.98 0.52
CA LEU A 224 21.69 37.24 1.79
C LEU A 224 20.56 37.72 2.71
N GLU A 225 20.19 39.00 2.64
CA GLU A 225 19.06 39.55 3.41
C GLU A 225 17.71 38.95 2.98
N GLU A 226 17.58 38.53 1.72
CA GLU A 226 16.38 37.87 1.18
C GLU A 226 16.43 36.34 1.37
N LEU A 227 17.62 35.73 1.24
CA LEU A 227 17.81 34.28 1.26
C LEU A 227 17.85 33.67 2.66
N LEU A 228 18.55 34.31 3.62
CA LEU A 228 18.71 33.75 4.97
C LEU A 228 17.37 33.62 5.74
N PRO A 229 16.37 34.50 5.58
CA PRO A 229 15.04 34.31 6.15
C PRO A 229 14.27 33.08 5.62
N LEU A 230 14.64 32.55 4.45
CA LEU A 230 14.00 31.35 3.89
C LEU A 230 14.41 30.08 4.64
N ILE A 231 15.54 30.10 5.36
CA ILE A 231 15.95 29.00 6.23
C ILE A 231 15.01 28.97 7.43
N ARG A 232 14.38 27.82 7.68
CA ARG A 232 13.43 27.68 8.78
C ARG A 232 14.17 27.52 10.10
N LYS A 233 14.36 28.64 10.79
CA LYS A 233 15.18 28.73 12.00
C LYS A 233 14.64 27.83 13.12
N GLU A 234 13.33 27.58 13.12
CA GLU A 234 12.64 26.71 14.08
C GLU A 234 13.01 25.22 13.93
N ALA A 235 13.59 24.82 12.78
CA ALA A 235 13.93 23.44 12.45
C ALA A 235 15.44 23.13 12.56
N LEU A 236 16.23 24.09 13.05
CA LEU A 236 17.67 23.93 13.34
C LEU A 236 17.89 23.58 14.81
N THR A 237 18.87 22.72 15.08
CA THR A 237 19.35 22.44 16.45
C THR A 237 20.23 23.58 16.99
N GLU A 238 20.41 23.67 18.32
CA GLU A 238 21.30 24.66 18.94
C GLU A 238 22.76 24.54 18.46
N GLU A 239 23.24 23.30 18.23
CA GLU A 239 24.56 23.03 17.66
C GLU A 239 24.69 23.55 16.21
N GLU A 240 23.66 23.34 15.38
CA GLU A 240 23.63 23.84 14.00
C GLU A 240 23.54 25.37 13.95
N ILE A 241 22.77 26.00 14.83
CA ILE A 241 22.69 27.47 14.93
C ILE A 241 24.05 28.05 15.32
N SER A 242 24.74 27.42 16.29
CA SER A 242 26.08 27.84 16.70
C SER A 242 27.08 27.74 15.54
N THR A 243 27.03 26.63 14.81
CA THR A 243 27.85 26.40 13.61
C THR A 243 27.56 27.45 12.52
N LEU A 244 26.29 27.78 12.27
CA LEU A 244 25.88 28.81 11.31
C LEU A 244 26.41 30.20 11.68
N LYS A 245 26.40 30.56 12.97
CA LYS A 245 26.90 31.86 13.45
C LYS A 245 28.40 32.03 13.27
N GLU A 246 29.16 30.93 13.19
CA GLU A 246 30.61 30.92 12.96
C GLU A 246 30.99 31.03 11.48
N LYS A 247 30.07 30.69 10.55
CA LYS A 247 30.30 30.77 9.11
C LYS A 247 30.62 32.20 8.66
N THR A 248 31.66 32.34 7.84
CA THR A 248 32.15 33.63 7.33
C THR A 248 31.10 34.43 6.57
N LEU A 249 30.24 33.75 5.80
CA LEU A 249 29.13 34.37 5.05
C LEU A 249 28.04 34.97 5.96
N VAL A 250 27.90 34.47 7.20
CA VAL A 250 26.86 34.89 8.14
C VAL A 250 27.36 35.98 9.10
N LYS A 251 28.66 36.29 9.10
CA LYS A 251 29.22 37.40 9.91
C LYS A 251 28.60 38.73 9.48
N GLY A 252 27.96 39.43 10.42
CA GLY A 252 27.16 40.64 10.18
C GLY A 252 25.64 40.40 10.14
N TYR A 253 25.22 39.15 9.92
CA TYR A 253 23.82 38.73 9.86
C TYR A 253 23.40 37.87 11.06
N GLN A 254 24.25 37.78 12.09
CA GLN A 254 24.05 36.92 13.27
C GLN A 254 22.77 37.26 14.03
N HIS A 255 22.38 38.54 14.04
CA HIS A 255 21.14 39.05 14.64
C HIS A 255 19.88 38.40 14.04
N MET A 256 19.95 37.92 12.78
CA MET A 256 18.83 37.19 12.16
C MET A 256 18.57 35.84 12.82
N PHE A 257 19.48 35.35 13.66
CA PHE A 257 19.37 34.08 14.39
C PHE A 257 19.33 34.31 15.92
N GLU A 258 18.83 35.47 16.37
CA GLU A 258 18.65 35.85 17.78
C GLU A 258 17.14 35.94 18.15
N ASN A 259 16.83 35.75 19.44
CA ASN A 259 15.49 35.85 20.07
C ASN A 259 14.44 34.81 19.64
N PHE A 260 14.39 33.63 20.27
CA PHE A 260 13.22 32.75 20.12
C PHE A 260 12.80 31.98 21.38
N ASP A 261 11.49 31.91 21.55
CA ASP A 261 10.77 31.14 22.56
C ASP A 261 10.59 29.70 22.05
N THR A 262 11.26 28.75 22.70
CA THR A 262 11.20 27.32 22.35
C THR A 262 9.83 26.69 22.61
N SER A 263 8.87 27.42 23.18
CA SER A 263 7.57 26.92 23.61
C SER A 263 6.44 26.99 22.57
N ALA A 264 6.55 27.78 21.50
CA ALA A 264 5.45 28.03 20.56
C ALA A 264 5.56 27.30 19.19
N ALA A 265 6.65 26.57 18.93
CA ALA A 265 7.01 26.11 17.59
C ALA A 265 6.52 24.70 17.23
N ALA A 266 5.24 24.39 17.42
CA ALA A 266 4.69 23.07 17.11
C ALA A 266 4.11 22.91 15.70
N ILE A 267 3.81 23.99 14.97
CA ILE A 267 2.95 23.91 13.77
C ILE A 267 3.68 24.25 12.45
N GLN A 268 4.93 24.75 12.49
CA GLN A 268 5.59 25.30 11.28
C GLN A 268 6.99 24.72 10.95
N LYS A 269 7.35 23.56 11.53
CA LYS A 269 8.73 23.05 11.54
C LYS A 269 9.22 22.25 10.32
N TYR A 270 8.41 21.96 9.29
CA TYR A 270 8.81 20.90 8.32
C TYR A 270 8.58 21.26 6.85
N ARG A 271 9.66 21.18 6.04
CA ARG A 271 9.61 21.19 4.57
C ARG A 271 9.23 19.82 3.98
N GLN A 272 9.20 18.79 4.82
CA GLN A 272 8.79 17.45 4.45
C GLN A 272 7.46 17.12 5.13
N VAL A 273 6.54 16.52 4.39
CA VAL A 273 5.70 15.46 4.93
C VAL A 273 6.52 14.18 4.75
N PRO A 274 7.08 13.58 5.82
CA PRO A 274 7.91 12.40 5.67
C PRO A 274 7.12 11.24 5.04
N TYR A 275 7.58 10.71 3.89
CA TYR A 275 6.98 9.53 3.24
C TYR A 275 6.95 8.28 4.13
N CYS A 276 7.69 8.26 5.24
CA CYS A 276 7.57 7.23 6.27
C CYS A 276 6.20 7.21 6.99
N LEU A 277 5.27 8.12 6.66
CA LEU A 277 3.94 8.22 7.29
C LEU A 277 2.78 7.60 6.51
N TRP A 278 3.02 7.13 5.29
CA TRP A 278 1.94 6.58 4.47
C TRP A 278 1.62 5.10 4.79
N SER A 279 2.25 4.52 5.82
CA SER A 279 1.90 3.17 6.34
C SER A 279 0.52 3.11 7.00
N LEU A 280 -0.27 4.19 6.95
CA LEU A 280 -1.51 4.33 7.67
C LEU A 280 -2.69 3.85 6.83
N GLY A 281 -2.88 2.54 6.90
CA GLY A 281 -4.11 1.91 6.51
C GLY A 281 -3.92 0.40 6.47
N GLY A 282 -4.82 -0.35 7.09
CA GLY A 282 -4.81 -1.81 6.96
C GLY A 282 -4.32 -2.53 8.20
N GLN A 283 -5.09 -2.44 9.27
CA GLN A 283 -5.48 -3.62 10.05
C GLN A 283 -6.52 -3.19 11.10
N ASP A 284 -7.77 -3.02 10.64
CA ASP A 284 -8.91 -3.02 11.54
C ASP A 284 -8.92 -4.31 12.37
N ASP A 285 -9.49 -4.20 13.58
CA ASP A 285 -9.53 -5.28 14.55
C ASP A 285 -10.23 -6.53 13.96
N PRO A 286 -9.53 -7.67 13.81
CA PRO A 286 -10.18 -8.89 13.36
C PRO A 286 -11.23 -9.39 14.37
N TYR A 287 -11.24 -8.89 15.62
CA TYR A 287 -12.25 -9.21 16.61
C TYR A 287 -13.51 -8.33 16.56
N ASP A 288 -13.45 -7.13 15.98
CA ASP A 288 -14.69 -6.36 15.73
C ASP A 288 -15.56 -7.09 14.68
N ASP A 289 -14.94 -7.72 13.68
CA ASP A 289 -15.63 -8.62 12.73
C ASP A 289 -16.21 -9.89 13.39
N ILE A 290 -15.74 -10.25 14.60
CA ILE A 290 -16.20 -11.44 15.34
C ILE A 290 -17.35 -11.09 16.29
N TYR A 291 -17.43 -9.84 16.78
CA TYR A 291 -18.40 -9.39 17.79
C TYR A 291 -19.35 -8.27 17.35
N ALA A 292 -19.23 -7.74 16.13
CA ALA A 292 -20.23 -6.83 15.57
C ALA A 292 -21.58 -7.56 15.44
N SER A 293 -22.44 -7.37 16.42
CA SER A 293 -23.86 -7.69 16.34
C SER A 293 -24.56 -6.61 15.51
N ASP A 294 -25.39 -7.01 14.56
CA ASP A 294 -26.20 -6.18 13.65
C ASP A 294 -27.23 -5.24 14.33
N ASP A 295 -27.17 -5.02 15.65
CA ASP A 295 -27.99 -4.02 16.37
C ASP A 295 -27.28 -2.66 16.50
N GLU A 296 -26.09 -2.50 15.94
CA GLU A 296 -25.43 -1.20 15.82
C GLU A 296 -26.10 -0.42 14.67
N PRO A 297 -26.66 0.80 14.93
CA PRO A 297 -27.30 1.59 13.88
C PRO A 297 -26.28 1.88 12.76
N ASP A 298 -26.73 1.87 11.51
CA ASP A 298 -25.97 2.26 10.31
C ASP A 298 -25.18 3.55 10.59
N VAL A 299 -23.92 3.39 11.00
CA VAL A 299 -23.01 4.52 11.16
C VAL A 299 -22.58 4.86 9.74
N GLU A 300 -22.90 6.08 9.29
CA GLU A 300 -22.39 6.61 8.04
C GLU A 300 -20.88 6.30 7.94
N PRO A 301 -20.40 5.72 6.82
CA PRO A 301 -18.99 5.46 6.64
C PRO A 301 -18.25 6.79 6.73
N GLN A 302 -17.55 6.99 7.85
CA GLN A 302 -16.69 8.14 8.05
C GLN A 302 -15.60 8.11 6.97
N PRO A 303 -15.23 9.25 6.38
CA PRO A 303 -14.13 9.28 5.43
C PRO A 303 -12.90 8.66 6.08
N LYS A 304 -12.25 7.71 5.38
CA LYS A 304 -10.99 7.15 5.84
C LYS A 304 -9.90 8.20 5.71
N ILE A 305 -9.75 8.95 6.78
CA ILE A 305 -8.77 10.01 6.91
C ILE A 305 -7.36 9.41 6.87
N LEU A 306 -6.58 9.83 5.88
CA LEU A 306 -5.14 9.61 5.84
C LEU A 306 -4.53 10.50 6.94
N LYS A 307 -4.01 9.86 7.99
CA LYS A 307 -3.45 10.56 9.15
C LYS A 307 -1.97 10.81 8.89
N LEU A 308 -1.58 12.07 8.82
CA LEU A 308 -0.16 12.43 8.89
C LEU A 308 0.25 12.52 10.36
N CYS A 309 1.50 12.18 10.65
CA CYS A 309 2.05 12.29 12.00
C CYS A 309 3.45 12.87 11.96
N ASP A 310 3.56 14.06 12.50
CA ASP A 310 4.84 14.65 12.79
C ASP A 310 5.42 14.09 14.09
N ILE A 311 6.72 13.75 14.10
CA ILE A 311 7.35 13.00 15.20
C ILE A 311 8.13 13.90 16.16
N ASP A 312 8.45 15.15 15.80
CA ASP A 312 9.18 16.05 16.72
C ASP A 312 8.27 17.08 17.42
N THR A 313 6.96 17.04 17.19
CA THR A 313 5.97 17.84 17.93
C THR A 313 4.90 16.93 18.51
N THR A 314 4.76 16.91 19.84
CA THR A 314 3.81 16.09 20.61
C THR A 314 2.53 15.75 19.84
N CYS A 315 2.48 14.54 19.27
CA CYS A 315 1.37 13.90 18.57
C CYS A 315 0.24 14.85 18.11
N THR A 316 0.49 15.70 17.13
CA THR A 316 -0.60 16.39 16.42
C THR A 316 -0.95 15.60 15.16
N PHE A 317 -2.21 15.20 15.07
CA PHE A 317 -2.77 14.51 13.91
C PHE A 317 -3.35 15.58 12.99
N GLU A 318 -2.80 15.73 11.78
CA GLU A 318 -3.53 16.41 10.72
C GLU A 318 -4.22 15.37 9.85
N SER A 319 -5.55 15.50 9.78
CA SER A 319 -6.39 14.82 8.83
C SER A 319 -6.29 15.53 7.50
N ILE A 320 -5.63 14.95 6.50
CA ILE A 320 -5.85 15.38 5.12
C ILE A 320 -7.13 14.70 4.68
N ALA A 321 -8.21 15.48 4.57
CA ALA A 321 -9.35 15.09 3.76
C ALA A 321 -8.85 15.10 2.31
N MET A 322 -8.62 13.93 1.73
CA MET A 322 -8.53 13.84 0.28
C MET A 322 -9.94 14.10 -0.26
N ASP A 323 -10.04 14.93 -1.28
CA ASP A 323 -11.32 15.26 -1.89
C ASP A 323 -11.98 13.98 -2.41
N GLU A 324 -13.31 13.87 -2.34
CA GLU A 324 -14.04 12.64 -2.71
C GLU A 324 -13.77 12.19 -4.16
N GLN A 325 -13.26 13.10 -5.01
CA GLN A 325 -12.90 12.89 -6.41
C GLN A 325 -11.50 12.28 -6.62
N ASP A 326 -10.59 12.39 -5.66
CA ASP A 326 -9.21 11.85 -5.73
C ASP A 326 -9.11 10.42 -5.17
N HIS A 327 -10.22 9.89 -4.64
CA HIS A 327 -10.32 8.51 -4.22
C HIS A 327 -10.60 7.60 -5.42
N PRO A 328 -9.78 6.57 -5.70
CA PRO A 328 -10.36 5.37 -6.26
C PRO A 328 -11.40 4.88 -5.24
N SER A 329 -12.58 4.51 -5.74
CA SER A 329 -13.76 4.02 -4.99
C SER A 329 -13.46 2.82 -4.06
N ILE A 330 -12.23 2.33 -4.07
CA ILE A 330 -11.66 1.18 -3.37
C ILE A 330 -11.40 1.53 -1.90
N ILE A 331 -10.55 2.52 -1.59
CA ILE A 331 -10.06 2.68 -0.20
C ILE A 331 -11.16 3.15 0.77
N GLN A 332 -12.29 3.65 0.28
CA GLN A 332 -13.32 4.29 1.09
C GLN A 332 -13.97 3.35 2.13
N GLN A 333 -14.05 2.02 1.95
CA GLN A 333 -14.84 1.12 2.83
C GLN A 333 -14.26 -0.29 3.10
N GLU A 334 -12.97 -0.51 2.84
CA GLU A 334 -12.33 -1.85 2.88
C GLU A 334 -11.64 -2.22 4.21
N THR A 335 -11.68 -3.50 4.61
CA THR A 335 -10.97 -4.00 5.81
C THR A 335 -9.87 -4.99 5.45
N GLY A 336 -8.76 -4.96 6.21
CA GLY A 336 -7.70 -5.96 6.12
C GLY A 336 -6.80 -5.90 4.88
N TYR A 337 -6.69 -4.75 4.20
CA TYR A 337 -5.64 -4.53 3.19
C TYR A 337 -4.25 -4.39 3.83
N SER A 338 -3.19 -4.44 3.03
CA SER A 338 -1.80 -4.28 3.44
C SER A 338 -1.13 -3.17 2.62
N VAL A 339 -0.26 -2.39 3.25
CA VAL A 339 0.39 -1.23 2.63
C VAL A 339 1.90 -1.36 2.74
N CYS A 340 2.60 -0.99 1.68
CA CYS A 340 4.06 -0.94 1.65
C CYS A 340 4.55 0.28 0.85
N VAL A 341 5.77 0.74 1.13
CA VAL A 341 6.38 1.88 0.45
C VAL A 341 7.63 1.40 -0.27
N HIS A 342 7.78 1.78 -1.54
CA HIS A 342 8.97 1.54 -2.35
C HIS A 342 9.40 2.84 -3.05
N GLY A 343 10.53 3.40 -2.62
CA GLY A 343 10.99 4.69 -3.12
C GLY A 343 9.99 5.80 -2.80
N LYS A 344 9.41 6.40 -3.86
CA LYS A 344 8.35 7.41 -3.78
C LYS A 344 6.94 6.82 -3.88
N ASP A 345 6.81 5.57 -4.28
CA ASP A 345 5.52 4.97 -4.60
C ASP A 345 4.97 4.20 -3.40
N ILE A 346 3.65 4.19 -3.27
CA ILE A 346 2.95 3.45 -2.23
C ILE A 346 2.14 2.35 -2.87
N TYR A 347 2.26 1.16 -2.31
CA TYR A 347 1.57 -0.02 -2.78
C TYR A 347 0.53 -0.45 -1.76
N VAL A 348 -0.67 -0.75 -2.24
CA VAL A 348 -1.79 -1.28 -1.47
C VAL A 348 -2.21 -2.60 -2.08
N SER A 349 -2.37 -3.64 -1.26
CA SER A 349 -2.81 -4.95 -1.74
C SER A 349 -3.79 -5.62 -0.79
N GLY A 350 -4.67 -6.43 -1.37
CA GLY A 350 -5.59 -7.32 -0.66
C GLY A 350 -6.62 -6.59 0.20
N GLY A 351 -7.34 -7.34 1.03
CA GLY A 351 -8.46 -6.86 1.82
C GLY A 351 -9.82 -7.27 1.27
N LEU A 352 -10.86 -6.71 1.86
CA LEU A 352 -12.25 -7.09 1.62
C LEU A 352 -13.15 -5.85 1.64
N THR A 353 -14.08 -5.75 0.68
CA THR A 353 -15.12 -4.70 0.70
C THR A 353 -16.45 -5.20 1.31
N SER A 354 -17.08 -4.32 2.08
CA SER A 354 -18.29 -4.59 2.88
C SER A 354 -19.59 -4.08 2.25
N LEU A 355 -19.55 -3.36 1.11
CA LEU A 355 -20.72 -2.75 0.47
C LEU A 355 -21.09 -3.36 -0.89
N GLY A 356 -22.41 -3.41 -1.17
CA GLY A 356 -23.01 -3.93 -2.40
C GLY A 356 -23.70 -5.31 -2.27
N PRO A 357 -24.49 -5.72 -3.27
CA PRO A 357 -25.00 -7.10 -3.35
C PRO A 357 -23.81 -8.04 -3.55
N GLY A 358 -23.57 -8.94 -2.58
CA GLY A 358 -22.33 -9.73 -2.51
C GLY A 358 -21.30 -9.21 -1.50
N ARG A 359 -21.75 -8.85 -0.29
CA ARG A 359 -20.89 -8.56 0.88
C ARG A 359 -19.74 -9.58 0.97
N ASN A 360 -18.51 -9.11 1.20
CA ASN A 360 -17.25 -9.87 1.20
C ASN A 360 -16.60 -10.12 -0.18
N ARG A 361 -16.53 -9.11 -1.06
CA ARG A 361 -15.73 -9.19 -2.29
C ARG A 361 -14.24 -8.99 -1.96
N TRP A 362 -13.42 -9.92 -2.43
CA TRP A 362 -11.96 -9.87 -2.30
C TRP A 362 -11.37 -8.81 -3.23
N LEU A 363 -10.43 -8.05 -2.70
CA LEU A 363 -9.66 -7.07 -3.45
C LEU A 363 -8.44 -7.79 -4.01
N LEU A 364 -8.41 -7.93 -5.33
CA LEU A 364 -7.31 -8.63 -6.00
C LEU A 364 -6.31 -7.65 -6.58
N ASP A 365 -6.73 -6.46 -6.99
CA ASP A 365 -5.82 -5.46 -7.53
C ASP A 365 -4.78 -5.02 -6.49
N VAL A 366 -3.54 -4.92 -6.95
CA VAL A 366 -2.44 -4.26 -6.26
C VAL A 366 -2.34 -2.87 -6.85
N TRP A 367 -2.61 -1.88 -6.02
CA TRP A 367 -2.63 -0.49 -6.41
C TRP A 367 -1.31 0.17 -6.08
N LYS A 368 -0.82 1.00 -7.00
CA LYS A 368 0.28 1.91 -6.78
C LYS A 368 -0.25 3.33 -6.77
N LEU A 369 0.15 4.11 -5.78
CA LEU A 369 0.05 5.56 -5.80
C LEU A 369 1.42 6.14 -6.10
N ASP A 370 1.54 6.83 -7.22
CA ASP A 370 2.66 7.73 -7.44
C ASP A 370 2.41 8.99 -6.59
N THR A 371 3.18 9.13 -5.51
CA THR A 371 3.03 10.27 -4.58
C THR A 371 3.40 11.62 -5.22
N PHE A 372 4.03 11.59 -6.39
CA PHE A 372 4.40 12.79 -7.13
C PHE A 372 3.23 13.33 -7.94
N THR A 373 2.56 12.46 -8.70
CA THR A 373 1.41 12.81 -9.56
C THR A 373 0.08 12.76 -8.80
N CYS A 374 0.06 12.11 -7.63
CA CYS A 374 -1.15 11.77 -6.88
C CYS A 374 -2.12 10.88 -7.67
N VAL A 375 -1.61 10.11 -8.65
CA VAL A 375 -2.41 9.21 -9.48
C VAL A 375 -2.29 7.78 -8.96
N TRP A 376 -3.44 7.11 -8.84
CA TRP A 376 -3.54 5.70 -8.55
C TRP A 376 -3.56 4.88 -9.84
N GLU A 377 -2.78 3.82 -9.90
CA GLU A 377 -2.78 2.86 -10.99
C GLU A 377 -2.86 1.42 -10.44
N SER A 378 -3.60 0.54 -11.12
CA SER A 378 -3.55 -0.90 -10.83
C SER A 378 -2.33 -1.46 -11.55
N VAL A 379 -1.34 -1.93 -10.80
CA VAL A 379 -0.07 -2.43 -11.36
C VAL A 379 -0.10 -3.92 -11.63
N THR A 380 -0.91 -4.68 -10.88
CA THR A 380 -1.08 -6.13 -11.06
C THR A 380 -2.26 -6.63 -10.22
N GLN A 381 -2.60 -7.91 -10.35
CA GLN A 381 -3.51 -8.61 -9.45
C GLN A 381 -2.80 -9.67 -8.60
N LEU A 382 -3.30 -9.88 -7.39
CA LEU A 382 -2.89 -10.93 -6.46
C LEU A 382 -3.17 -12.31 -7.05
N GLN A 383 -2.22 -13.23 -6.90
CA GLN A 383 -2.37 -14.62 -7.35
C GLN A 383 -3.37 -15.39 -6.49
N SER A 384 -3.49 -15.03 -5.22
CA SER A 384 -4.47 -15.59 -4.31
C SER A 384 -5.14 -14.51 -3.44
N PRO A 385 -6.48 -14.56 -3.28
CA PRO A 385 -7.18 -13.61 -2.42
C PRO A 385 -6.64 -13.67 -0.99
N ARG A 386 -6.30 -12.51 -0.42
CA ARG A 386 -5.79 -12.41 0.94
C ARG A 386 -6.17 -11.11 1.62
N ARG A 387 -6.36 -11.19 2.94
CA ARG A 387 -6.54 -10.05 3.84
C ARG A 387 -5.72 -10.25 5.10
N HIS A 388 -5.37 -9.18 5.80
CA HIS A 388 -4.54 -9.20 7.00
C HIS A 388 -3.16 -9.86 6.80
N HIS A 389 -2.69 -9.93 5.55
CA HIS A 389 -1.32 -10.32 5.21
C HIS A 389 -0.37 -9.15 5.49
N THR A 390 0.90 -9.48 5.60
CA THR A 390 1.97 -8.49 5.76
C THR A 390 2.69 -8.31 4.44
N MET A 391 2.77 -7.07 3.95
CA MET A 391 3.53 -6.72 2.76
C MET A 391 4.79 -5.95 3.16
N ILE A 392 5.95 -6.38 2.65
CA ILE A 392 7.24 -5.72 2.88
C ILE A 392 7.95 -5.50 1.54
N CYS A 393 8.81 -4.50 1.46
CA CYS A 393 9.60 -4.21 0.27
C CYS A 393 11.06 -4.61 0.50
N VAL A 394 11.66 -5.31 -0.47
CA VAL A 394 13.09 -5.67 -0.47
C VAL A 394 13.67 -5.41 -1.85
N GLY A 395 14.55 -4.41 -1.95
CA GLY A 395 14.96 -3.91 -3.28
C GLY A 395 13.73 -3.48 -4.08
N ASP A 396 13.63 -3.96 -5.32
CA ASP A 396 12.49 -3.73 -6.23
C ASP A 396 11.39 -4.80 -6.12
N SER A 397 11.37 -5.61 -5.06
CA SER A 397 10.40 -6.69 -4.88
C SER A 397 9.44 -6.41 -3.70
N LEU A 398 8.13 -6.53 -3.95
CA LEU A 398 7.11 -6.57 -2.92
C LEU A 398 6.89 -8.03 -2.49
N ILE A 399 6.99 -8.28 -1.18
CA ILE A 399 6.86 -9.62 -0.63
C ILE A 399 5.65 -9.67 0.30
N LEU A 400 4.73 -10.58 0.00
CA LEU A 400 3.48 -10.77 0.71
C LEU A 400 3.55 -12.04 1.54
N LEU A 401 3.34 -11.90 2.86
CA LEU A 401 3.48 -12.97 3.84
C LEU A 401 2.13 -13.29 4.49
N GLY A 402 1.67 -14.53 4.31
CA GLY A 402 0.51 -15.09 5.02
C GLY A 402 -0.80 -14.33 4.80
N GLY A 403 -1.53 -14.15 5.90
CA GLY A 403 -2.86 -13.55 5.92
C GLY A 403 -3.99 -14.58 5.99
N PHE A 404 -5.20 -14.13 5.74
CA PHE A 404 -6.39 -14.96 5.58
C PHE A 404 -6.79 -15.03 4.12
N GLY A 405 -6.92 -16.25 3.60
CA GLY A 405 -7.51 -16.50 2.29
C GLY A 405 -9.01 -16.75 2.36
N LYS A 406 -9.56 -17.33 1.28
CA LYS A 406 -10.95 -17.80 1.24
C LYS A 406 -11.28 -18.68 2.45
N PHE A 407 -12.55 -18.65 2.88
CA PHE A 407 -13.04 -19.42 4.03
C PHE A 407 -12.34 -19.12 5.37
N ARG A 408 -11.71 -17.95 5.52
CA ARG A 408 -10.94 -17.56 6.71
C ARG A 408 -9.80 -18.53 7.05
N MET A 409 -9.31 -19.26 6.05
CA MET A 409 -8.13 -20.12 6.18
C MET A 409 -6.89 -19.26 6.37
N LYS A 410 -6.08 -19.58 7.37
CA LYS A 410 -4.78 -18.94 7.56
C LYS A 410 -3.84 -19.41 6.45
N LEU A 411 -3.10 -18.48 5.87
CA LEU A 411 -2.15 -18.76 4.82
C LEU A 411 -0.74 -18.91 5.39
N LYS A 412 0.01 -19.85 4.83
CA LYS A 412 1.47 -19.96 4.98
C LYS A 412 2.22 -19.51 3.72
N THR A 413 1.49 -19.13 2.67
CA THR A 413 2.07 -18.78 1.37
C THR A 413 2.86 -17.48 1.45
N CYS A 414 3.94 -17.45 0.68
CA CYS A 414 4.78 -16.28 0.48
C CYS A 414 4.84 -15.99 -1.02
N GLU A 415 4.52 -14.78 -1.42
CA GLU A 415 4.51 -14.37 -2.82
C GLU A 415 5.42 -13.15 -3.00
N GLU A 416 6.20 -13.14 -4.07
CA GLU A 416 7.06 -12.04 -4.49
C GLU A 416 6.52 -11.45 -5.78
N PHE A 417 6.35 -10.13 -5.82
CA PHE A 417 6.08 -9.37 -7.04
C PHE A 417 7.26 -8.46 -7.33
N ASN A 418 7.90 -8.65 -8.47
CA ASN A 418 8.99 -7.78 -8.90
C ASN A 418 8.43 -6.56 -9.64
N ILE A 419 8.66 -5.38 -9.09
CA ILE A 419 8.10 -4.12 -9.60
C ILE A 419 8.66 -3.77 -10.99
N LYS A 420 9.91 -4.13 -11.28
CA LYS A 420 10.58 -3.80 -12.55
C LYS A 420 10.17 -4.72 -13.69
N THR A 421 10.06 -6.02 -13.42
CA THR A 421 9.70 -7.01 -14.44
C THR A 421 8.20 -7.23 -14.56
N GLY A 422 7.42 -6.86 -13.53
CA GLY A 422 5.99 -7.14 -13.45
C GLY A 422 5.67 -8.61 -13.20
N GLU A 423 6.66 -9.42 -12.81
CA GLU A 423 6.49 -10.87 -12.65
C GLU A 423 6.20 -11.26 -11.20
N TRP A 424 5.33 -12.26 -11.06
CA TRP A 424 5.07 -12.93 -9.79
C TRP A 424 5.93 -14.18 -9.64
N LYS A 425 6.35 -14.44 -8.41
CA LYS A 425 7.11 -15.63 -8.04
C LYS A 425 6.65 -16.15 -6.68
N GLU A 426 6.45 -17.45 -6.59
CA GLU A 426 6.22 -18.10 -5.30
C GLU A 426 7.54 -18.24 -4.53
N LEU A 427 7.50 -17.86 -3.25
CA LEU A 427 8.59 -18.07 -2.32
C LEU A 427 8.30 -19.29 -1.42
N PRO A 428 9.34 -19.89 -0.80
CA PRO A 428 9.14 -20.96 0.17
C PRO A 428 8.10 -20.56 1.23
N PRO A 429 7.11 -21.43 1.53
CA PRO A 429 6.06 -21.11 2.47
C PRO A 429 6.61 -20.94 3.89
N MET A 430 5.99 -20.08 4.68
CA MET A 430 6.32 -19.90 6.08
C MET A 430 6.16 -21.21 6.86
N PRO A 431 6.96 -21.42 7.93
CA PRO A 431 6.85 -22.60 8.78
C PRO A 431 5.52 -22.70 9.55
N GLU A 432 4.83 -21.59 9.76
CA GLU A 432 3.53 -21.52 10.42
C GLU A 432 2.52 -20.71 9.60
N GLU A 433 1.27 -21.16 9.61
CA GLU A 433 0.14 -20.41 9.05
C GLU A 433 -0.21 -19.23 9.97
N SER A 434 -0.26 -18.01 9.42
CA SER A 434 -0.37 -16.82 10.26
C SER A 434 -0.90 -15.61 9.53
N PHE A 435 -1.44 -14.68 10.31
CA PHE A 435 -1.97 -13.38 9.87
C PHE A 435 -1.54 -12.33 10.91
N LEU A 436 -1.46 -11.04 10.53
CA LEU A 436 -0.84 -9.97 11.34
C LEU A 436 0.58 -10.35 11.78
N ILE A 437 1.44 -10.65 10.81
CA ILE A 437 2.82 -11.02 11.09
C ILE A 437 3.63 -9.74 11.20
N ALA A 438 4.36 -9.54 12.30
CA ALA A 438 5.32 -8.45 12.35
C ALA A 438 6.54 -8.88 11.51
N ALA A 439 6.73 -8.29 10.35
CA ALA A 439 7.84 -8.63 9.46
C ALA A 439 8.60 -7.40 9.00
N CYS A 440 9.88 -7.57 8.71
CA CYS A 440 10.74 -6.54 8.14
C CYS A 440 11.86 -7.18 7.32
N ALA A 441 12.43 -6.41 6.39
CA ALA A 441 13.61 -6.79 5.66
C ALA A 441 14.84 -6.01 6.14
N THR A 442 15.99 -6.67 6.12
CA THR A 442 17.29 -6.06 6.44
C THR A 442 18.00 -5.59 5.17
N SER A 443 19.04 -4.77 5.36
CA SER A 443 19.95 -4.35 4.27
C SER A 443 20.70 -5.50 3.61
N SER A 444 20.74 -6.67 4.25
CA SER A 444 21.37 -7.89 3.75
C SER A 444 20.40 -8.79 2.98
N ASN A 445 19.25 -8.28 2.53
CA ASN A 445 18.22 -9.06 1.80
C ASN A 445 17.69 -10.26 2.60
N ARG A 446 17.68 -10.14 3.93
CA ARG A 446 17.11 -11.13 4.84
C ARG A 446 15.79 -10.61 5.39
N ILE A 447 14.77 -11.46 5.36
CA ILE A 447 13.45 -11.18 5.88
C ILE A 447 13.33 -11.81 7.26
N TYR A 448 12.86 -11.04 8.25
CA TYR A 448 12.49 -11.56 9.55
C TYR A 448 10.98 -11.49 9.71
N ALA A 449 10.40 -12.55 10.27
CA ALA A 449 8.98 -12.66 10.58
C ALA A 449 8.81 -13.07 12.05
N PHE A 450 8.03 -12.30 12.80
CA PHE A 450 7.81 -12.44 14.23
C PHE A 450 6.32 -12.64 14.53
N LYS A 451 6.00 -13.76 15.21
CA LYS A 451 4.67 -14.04 15.73
C LYS A 451 4.75 -14.84 17.03
N SER A 452 4.33 -16.12 17.03
CA SER A 452 4.56 -17.06 18.14
C SER A 452 6.03 -17.48 18.20
N GLN A 453 6.62 -17.65 17.02
CA GLN A 453 8.04 -17.90 16.84
C GLN A 453 8.65 -16.83 15.94
N ALA A 454 9.97 -16.72 15.96
CA ALA A 454 10.72 -15.86 15.05
C ALA A 454 11.41 -16.72 14.01
N PHE A 455 11.25 -16.36 12.75
CA PHE A 455 11.89 -17.01 11.61
C PHE A 455 12.59 -15.96 10.77
N TYR A 456 13.63 -16.39 10.06
CA TYR A 456 14.23 -15.58 9.01
C TYR A 456 14.35 -16.35 7.71
N TYR A 457 14.35 -15.61 6.61
CA TYR A 457 14.52 -16.12 5.26
C TYR A 457 15.54 -15.26 4.52
N ASP A 458 16.60 -15.88 4.05
CA ASP A 458 17.55 -15.27 3.13
C ASP A 458 16.98 -15.36 1.72
N LEU A 459 16.85 -14.23 1.01
CA LEU A 459 16.36 -14.23 -0.37
C LEU A 459 17.21 -15.15 -1.25
N GLY A 460 16.56 -16.08 -1.95
CA GLY A 460 17.21 -17.12 -2.76
C GLY A 460 17.46 -18.44 -2.03
N SER A 461 17.24 -18.50 -0.71
CA SER A 461 17.20 -19.77 0.03
C SER A 461 15.98 -20.61 -0.35
N THR A 462 16.04 -21.91 -0.09
CA THR A 462 14.94 -22.85 -0.32
C THR A 462 14.06 -23.05 0.91
N HIS A 463 14.49 -22.59 2.09
CA HIS A 463 13.75 -22.78 3.34
C HIS A 463 13.87 -21.59 4.30
N TRP A 464 12.89 -21.46 5.18
CA TRP A 464 12.94 -20.58 6.34
C TRP A 464 13.76 -21.20 7.46
N THR A 465 14.49 -20.36 8.20
CA THR A 465 15.29 -20.79 9.34
C THR A 465 14.67 -20.25 10.62
N LYS A 466 14.52 -21.13 11.61
CA LYS A 466 14.00 -20.76 12.93
C LYS A 466 15.06 -20.04 13.75
N VAL A 467 14.71 -18.90 14.32
CA VAL A 467 15.53 -18.27 15.37
C VAL A 467 15.37 -19.13 16.64
N PRO A 468 16.43 -19.43 17.40
CA PRO A 468 16.32 -20.28 18.59
C PRO A 468 15.49 -19.62 19.71
N SER A 469 14.57 -20.39 20.33
CA SER A 469 13.63 -19.88 21.35
C SER A 469 14.28 -19.42 22.66
N SER A 470 15.52 -19.83 22.97
CA SER A 470 16.26 -19.31 24.12
C SER A 470 16.61 -17.82 24.00
N VAL A 471 16.43 -17.26 22.81
CA VAL A 471 16.90 -15.93 22.44
C VAL A 471 15.72 -14.93 22.29
N TYR A 472 14.47 -15.41 22.33
CA TYR A 472 13.25 -14.61 22.36
C TYR A 472 12.05 -15.36 22.97
N SER A 473 11.13 -14.66 23.64
CA SER A 473 9.88 -15.23 24.18
C SER A 473 8.70 -14.29 23.95
N PHE A 474 7.77 -14.69 23.08
CA PHE A 474 6.52 -13.96 22.82
C PHE A 474 5.33 -14.51 23.62
N THR A 475 5.58 -15.24 24.71
CA THR A 475 4.55 -15.96 25.50
C THR A 475 3.36 -15.12 25.98
N LYS A 476 3.47 -13.79 25.99
CA LYS A 476 2.40 -12.85 26.41
C LYS A 476 2.13 -11.72 25.42
N LEU A 477 2.76 -11.72 24.25
CA LEU A 477 2.83 -10.54 23.38
C LEU A 477 2.46 -10.95 21.95
N VAL A 478 1.62 -10.16 21.28
CA VAL A 478 1.22 -10.39 19.89
C VAL A 478 1.89 -9.33 19.03
N PRO A 479 3.02 -9.67 18.37
CA PRO A 479 3.66 -8.75 17.43
C PRO A 479 2.66 -8.30 16.36
N SER A 480 2.68 -7.02 16.07
CA SER A 480 1.80 -6.39 15.07
C SER A 480 2.59 -5.80 13.91
N SER A 481 3.68 -5.10 14.23
CA SER A 481 4.56 -4.47 13.26
C SER A 481 6.02 -4.63 13.69
N ALA A 482 6.92 -4.75 12.71
CA ALA A 482 8.36 -4.80 12.93
C ALA A 482 9.04 -3.76 12.04
N VAL A 483 10.06 -3.10 12.58
CA VAL A 483 10.76 -1.99 11.94
C VAL A 483 12.27 -2.22 12.06
N TYR A 484 12.97 -2.29 10.94
CA TYR A 484 14.42 -2.43 10.93
C TYR A 484 15.09 -1.04 10.93
N ILE A 485 16.07 -0.84 11.82
CA ILE A 485 16.91 0.37 11.84
C ILE A 485 18.36 -0.03 11.47
N PRO A 486 18.82 0.29 10.24
CA PRO A 486 20.13 -0.11 9.76
C PRO A 486 21.29 0.38 10.62
N SER A 487 21.24 1.64 11.07
CA SER A 487 22.31 2.25 11.87
C SER A 487 22.55 1.59 13.23
N ARG A 488 21.60 0.76 13.70
CA ARG A 488 21.68 0.05 14.98
C ARG A 488 21.72 -1.47 14.84
N GLU A 489 21.62 -2.00 13.62
CA GLU A 489 21.46 -3.43 13.35
C GLU A 489 20.40 -4.11 14.23
N CYS A 490 19.29 -3.40 14.47
CA CYS A 490 18.22 -3.84 15.36
C CYS A 490 16.88 -3.79 14.66
N VAL A 491 16.03 -4.78 14.97
CA VAL A 491 14.63 -4.79 14.59
C VAL A 491 13.79 -4.44 15.80
N TYR A 492 12.97 -3.41 15.67
CA TYR A 492 12.07 -2.98 16.72
C TYR A 492 10.68 -3.52 16.46
N ILE A 493 10.08 -4.12 17.48
CA ILE A 493 8.81 -4.84 17.36
C ILE A 493 7.79 -4.15 18.26
N VAL A 494 6.65 -3.82 17.66
CA VAL A 494 5.51 -3.23 18.37
C VAL A 494 4.41 -4.27 18.51
N SER A 495 3.86 -4.36 19.72
CA SER A 495 2.72 -5.22 20.03
C SER A 495 1.41 -4.48 19.85
N ARG A 496 0.39 -5.23 19.40
CA ARG A 496 -0.96 -4.68 19.29
C ARG A 496 -1.52 -4.26 20.64
N TYR A 497 -1.46 -5.13 21.64
CA TYR A 497 -2.13 -4.96 22.93
C TYR A 497 -1.18 -4.72 24.10
N HIS A 498 0.11 -4.52 23.82
CA HIS A 498 1.12 -4.31 24.85
C HIS A 498 1.79 -2.94 24.68
N LYS A 499 2.20 -2.35 25.81
CA LYS A 499 2.88 -1.05 25.85
C LYS A 499 4.38 -1.15 25.55
N ASP A 500 4.95 -2.34 25.64
CA ASP A 500 6.39 -2.53 25.45
C ASP A 500 6.80 -2.34 23.99
N LEU A 501 7.89 -1.59 23.81
CA LEU A 501 8.70 -1.57 22.59
C LEU A 501 9.82 -2.58 22.76
N LEU A 502 9.84 -3.59 21.90
CA LEU A 502 10.87 -4.61 21.91
C LEU A 502 11.93 -4.31 20.87
N CYS A 503 13.16 -4.68 21.16
CA CYS A 503 14.31 -4.56 20.29
C CYS A 503 14.96 -5.93 20.14
N PHE A 504 14.98 -6.45 18.92
CA PHE A 504 15.67 -7.66 18.53
C PHE A 504 17.00 -7.26 17.89
N ASN A 505 18.10 -7.53 18.58
CA ASN A 505 19.44 -7.25 18.07
C ASN A 505 19.84 -8.35 17.09
N LEU A 506 20.20 -7.99 15.85
CA LEU A 506 20.49 -8.96 14.79
C LEU A 506 21.83 -9.70 14.99
N VAL A 507 22.78 -9.07 15.68
CA VAL A 507 24.12 -9.62 15.93
C VAL A 507 24.09 -10.65 17.06
N THR A 508 23.51 -10.27 18.19
CA THR A 508 23.42 -11.15 19.38
C THR A 508 22.20 -12.08 19.31
N GLN A 509 21.27 -11.81 18.38
CA GLN A 509 19.96 -12.44 18.23
C GLN A 509 19.05 -12.29 19.46
N THR A 510 19.35 -11.38 20.38
CA THR A 510 18.61 -11.21 21.65
C THR A 510 17.46 -10.23 21.53
N LEU A 511 16.32 -10.61 22.10
CA LEU A 511 15.16 -9.74 22.28
C LEU A 511 15.19 -9.07 23.65
N THR A 512 15.14 -7.73 23.69
CA THR A 512 15.09 -6.94 24.92
C THR A 512 13.96 -5.91 24.87
N THR A 513 13.42 -5.53 26.02
CA THR A 513 12.49 -4.40 26.12
C THR A 513 13.30 -3.11 26.25
N VAL A 514 13.08 -2.16 25.35
CA VAL A 514 13.86 -0.91 25.27
C VAL A 514 13.04 0.33 25.62
N GLY A 515 11.73 0.20 25.77
CA GLY A 515 10.86 1.30 26.14
C GLY A 515 9.42 0.86 26.33
N GLN A 516 8.59 1.79 26.83
CA GLN A 516 7.16 1.60 26.98
C GLN A 516 6.42 2.83 26.45
N PHE A 517 5.34 2.60 25.71
CA PHE A 517 4.43 3.64 25.24
C PHE A 517 3.48 4.07 26.38
N GLN A 518 3.13 5.36 26.45
CA GLN A 518 2.31 5.91 27.54
C GLN A 518 0.89 5.30 27.58
N TYR A 519 0.24 5.12 26.43
CA TYR A 519 -1.14 4.63 26.31
C TYR A 519 -1.21 3.17 25.85
N GLY A 520 -2.17 2.42 26.40
CA GLY A 520 -2.40 0.99 26.12
C GLY A 520 -3.47 0.76 25.04
N GLU A 521 -3.49 1.62 24.02
CA GLU A 521 -4.43 1.49 22.90
C GLU A 521 -3.89 0.51 21.86
N ALA A 522 -4.79 -0.13 21.10
CA ALA A 522 -4.40 -1.07 20.06
C ALA A 522 -3.53 -0.37 19.01
N ALA A 523 -2.24 -0.71 18.94
CA ALA A 523 -1.41 -0.27 17.83
C ALA A 523 -1.55 -1.25 16.67
N SER A 524 -1.79 -0.69 15.49
CA SER A 524 -1.77 -1.45 14.25
C SER A 524 -0.36 -1.46 13.65
N ASN A 525 0.31 -0.31 13.58
CA ASN A 525 1.48 -0.11 12.74
C ASN A 525 2.61 0.65 13.45
N ALA A 526 3.84 0.46 12.96
CA ALA A 526 5.03 1.18 13.40
C ALA A 526 5.96 1.48 12.23
N VAL A 527 6.68 2.61 12.28
CA VAL A 527 7.63 3.04 11.23
C VAL A 527 8.93 3.57 11.81
N GLU A 528 9.97 3.55 10.98
CA GLU A 528 11.25 4.19 11.24
C GLU A 528 11.23 5.63 10.75
N HIS A 529 11.72 6.57 11.56
CA HIS A 529 12.01 7.92 11.13
C HIS A 529 13.25 8.46 11.85
N ARG A 530 14.28 8.87 11.08
CA ARG A 530 15.51 9.49 11.60
C ARG A 530 16.17 8.68 12.73
N GLY A 531 16.15 7.36 12.63
CA GLY A 531 16.71 6.43 13.61
C GLY A 531 15.84 6.20 14.86
N ARG A 532 14.57 6.61 14.83
CA ARG A 532 13.58 6.40 15.90
C ARG A 532 12.44 5.51 15.44
N VAL A 533 11.80 4.82 16.38
CA VAL A 533 10.62 3.99 16.14
C VAL A 533 9.38 4.75 16.57
N CYS A 534 8.42 4.83 15.67
CA CYS A 534 7.17 5.56 15.88
C CYS A 534 6.00 4.59 15.81
N ARG A 535 5.10 4.67 16.78
CA ARG A 535 3.91 3.81 16.91
C ARG A 535 2.68 4.62 16.57
N PHE A 536 1.78 4.05 15.78
CA PHE A 536 0.50 4.67 15.47
C PHE A 536 -0.65 3.93 16.15
N ASN A 537 -1.55 4.70 16.77
CA ASN A 537 -2.82 4.18 17.26
C ASN A 537 -3.87 4.33 16.16
N SER A 538 -4.64 3.28 15.89
CA SER A 538 -5.82 3.42 15.04
C SER A 538 -6.84 4.28 15.80
N ALA A 539 -6.93 5.58 15.48
CA ALA A 539 -7.89 6.43 16.17
C ALA A 539 -9.32 6.03 15.76
N ARG A 540 -9.98 5.21 16.59
CA ARG A 540 -11.41 5.38 16.84
C ARG A 540 -11.53 6.44 17.93
N THR A 541 -11.81 7.66 17.50
CA THR A 541 -12.21 8.80 18.34
C THR A 541 -13.72 8.76 18.62
N ASP A 542 -14.32 7.57 18.72
CA ASP A 542 -15.67 7.48 19.27
C ASP A 542 -15.56 7.27 20.79
N GLY A 543 -16.33 8.01 21.55
CA GLY A 543 -16.51 7.80 22.99
C GLY A 543 -17.15 6.43 23.34
N ARG A 544 -17.09 5.43 22.45
CA ARG A 544 -17.60 4.07 22.64
C ARG A 544 -16.61 3.13 23.30
N THR A 545 -15.42 3.60 23.70
CA THR A 545 -14.68 2.96 24.80
C THR A 545 -15.51 2.84 26.07
N HIS A 546 -16.61 3.60 26.20
CA HIS A 546 -17.62 3.44 27.25
C HIS A 546 -18.59 2.24 27.08
N ARG A 547 -18.75 1.64 25.89
CA ARG A 547 -19.58 0.41 25.72
C ARG A 547 -18.88 -0.88 26.19
N LYS A 548 -17.60 -0.81 26.58
CA LYS A 548 -16.99 -1.89 27.39
C LYS A 548 -17.67 -2.06 28.76
N SER A 549 -18.53 -1.14 29.18
CA SER A 549 -19.32 -1.26 30.42
C SER A 549 -20.42 -2.34 30.38
N GLU A 550 -20.86 -2.79 29.20
CA GLU A 550 -21.82 -3.92 29.11
C GLU A 550 -21.12 -5.29 29.11
N ILE A 551 -19.87 -5.36 28.61
CA ILE A 551 -18.99 -6.53 28.78
C ILE A 551 -18.53 -6.67 30.24
N ILE A 552 -18.77 -5.69 31.12
CA ILE A 552 -18.57 -5.83 32.57
C ILE A 552 -19.75 -6.60 33.22
N TYR A 553 -20.91 -6.71 32.56
CA TYR A 553 -22.08 -7.39 33.14
C TYR A 553 -21.93 -8.92 33.17
N ILE A 554 -21.36 -9.55 32.12
CA ILE A 554 -21.15 -11.01 32.09
C ILE A 554 -20.08 -11.47 33.11
N PRO A 555 -18.90 -10.84 33.19
CA PRO A 555 -17.94 -11.09 34.26
C PRO A 555 -18.53 -10.79 35.62
N ASN A 556 -19.33 -9.74 35.82
CA ASN A 556 -19.94 -9.47 37.13
C ASN A 556 -21.06 -10.45 37.50
N PHE A 557 -21.86 -10.92 36.53
CA PHE A 557 -22.86 -11.97 36.72
C PHE A 557 -22.20 -13.32 37.05
N CYS A 558 -21.19 -13.70 36.28
CA CYS A 558 -20.37 -14.89 36.53
C CYS A 558 -19.61 -14.77 37.85
N ARG A 559 -19.03 -13.60 38.17
CA ARG A 559 -18.32 -13.31 39.44
C ARG A 559 -19.27 -13.31 40.63
N GLY A 560 -20.53 -12.89 40.46
CA GLY A 560 -21.58 -12.97 41.46
C GLY A 560 -21.93 -14.43 41.83
N ARG A 561 -22.05 -15.32 40.84
CA ARG A 561 -22.23 -16.77 41.09
C ARG A 561 -20.94 -17.42 41.61
N TRP A 562 -19.79 -17.11 41.02
CA TRP A 562 -18.46 -17.58 41.40
C TRP A 562 -18.15 -17.33 42.87
N ASN A 563 -18.44 -16.12 43.36
CA ASN A 563 -18.22 -15.72 44.75
C ASN A 563 -19.22 -16.35 45.72
N ARG A 564 -20.48 -16.57 45.31
CA ARG A 564 -21.48 -17.23 46.17
C ARG A 564 -21.16 -18.69 46.46
N SER A 565 -20.56 -19.41 45.51
CA SER A 565 -20.21 -20.83 45.65
C SER A 565 -18.73 -21.11 45.95
N ASN A 566 -17.91 -20.07 46.25
CA ASN A 566 -16.48 -20.21 46.54
C ASN A 566 -15.69 -21.07 45.53
N LEU A 567 -16.13 -21.06 44.26
CA LEU A 567 -15.60 -21.94 43.21
C LEU A 567 -14.09 -21.71 42.97
N ARG A 568 -13.58 -20.52 43.30
CA ARG A 568 -12.14 -20.19 43.20
C ARG A 568 -11.25 -21.17 43.97
N ASN A 569 -11.73 -21.71 45.09
CA ASN A 569 -10.93 -22.61 45.93
C ASN A 569 -10.77 -24.00 45.30
N TYR A 570 -11.58 -24.32 44.29
CA TYR A 570 -11.56 -25.61 43.60
C TYR A 570 -10.94 -25.51 42.20
N VAL A 571 -10.45 -24.32 41.80
CA VAL A 571 -9.87 -24.08 40.48
C VAL A 571 -8.40 -23.75 40.62
N THR A 572 -7.56 -24.60 40.05
CA THR A 572 -6.12 -24.38 39.97
C THR A 572 -5.79 -23.63 38.68
N PHE A 573 -5.43 -22.36 38.82
CA PHE A 573 -5.06 -21.49 37.68
C PHE A 573 -3.61 -21.71 37.25
N ASN A 574 -3.23 -21.20 36.07
CA ASN A 574 -1.88 -21.33 35.50
C ASN A 574 -1.39 -22.77 35.39
N THR A 575 -2.31 -23.71 35.16
CA THR A 575 -1.97 -25.11 34.92
C THR A 575 -2.47 -25.55 33.55
N ALA A 576 -1.77 -26.48 32.92
CA ALA A 576 -2.17 -27.11 31.67
C ALA A 576 -2.22 -28.63 31.83
N VAL A 577 -3.32 -29.24 31.39
CA VAL A 577 -3.42 -30.70 31.31
C VAL A 577 -2.57 -31.20 30.15
N LYS A 578 -1.56 -32.02 30.44
CA LYS A 578 -0.68 -32.64 29.42
C LYS A 578 -1.26 -33.93 28.87
N SER A 579 -1.79 -34.77 29.75
CA SER A 579 -2.41 -36.03 29.36
C SER A 579 -3.49 -36.47 30.33
N VAL A 580 -4.52 -37.12 29.80
CA VAL A 580 -5.55 -37.83 30.55
C VAL A 580 -5.54 -39.27 30.07
N THR A 581 -5.28 -40.19 30.98
CA THR A 581 -5.21 -41.63 30.70
C THR A 581 -6.23 -42.35 31.54
N PHE A 582 -7.12 -43.11 30.90
CA PHE A 582 -8.09 -43.96 31.60
C PHE A 582 -7.45 -45.30 31.98
N ASN A 583 -7.53 -45.65 33.27
CA ASN A 583 -7.11 -46.93 33.78
C ASN A 583 -8.32 -47.87 33.93
N LYS A 584 -8.37 -48.91 33.09
CA LYS A 584 -9.48 -49.87 33.05
C LYS A 584 -9.54 -50.80 34.25
N GLU A 585 -8.42 -51.07 34.93
CA GLU A 585 -8.37 -52.07 36.02
C GLU A 585 -8.97 -51.55 37.32
N ILE A 586 -8.87 -50.25 37.53
CA ILE A 586 -9.29 -49.56 38.76
C ILE A 586 -10.38 -48.51 38.50
N ASP A 587 -10.88 -48.46 37.26
CA ASP A 587 -11.99 -47.63 36.79
C ASP A 587 -11.83 -46.14 37.11
N ASP A 588 -10.68 -45.57 36.76
CA ASP A 588 -10.40 -44.16 37.02
C ASP A 588 -9.47 -43.50 36.00
N PHE A 589 -9.23 -42.20 36.16
CA PHE A 589 -8.42 -41.39 35.27
C PHE A 589 -7.17 -40.89 35.99
N THR A 590 -6.03 -41.04 35.35
CA THR A 590 -4.79 -40.36 35.72
C THR A 590 -4.64 -39.11 34.87
N VAL A 591 -4.53 -37.95 35.51
CA VAL A 591 -4.39 -36.64 34.86
C VAL A 591 -3.00 -36.09 35.17
N MET A 592 -2.23 -35.81 34.12
CA MET A 592 -0.93 -35.16 34.20
C MET A 592 -1.11 -33.66 34.01
N ILE A 593 -0.64 -32.87 34.98
CA ILE A 593 -0.79 -31.42 34.98
C ILE A 593 0.61 -30.78 34.96
N LYS A 594 0.77 -29.71 34.20
CA LYS A 594 1.96 -28.84 34.21
C LYS A 594 1.61 -27.51 34.83
N ASP A 595 2.40 -27.10 35.82
CA ASP A 595 2.35 -25.73 36.33
C ASP A 595 3.10 -24.82 35.34
N LEU A 596 2.37 -23.90 34.73
CA LEU A 596 2.88 -22.96 33.73
C LEU A 596 3.67 -21.80 34.36
N SER A 597 3.51 -21.55 35.67
CA SER A 597 4.21 -20.46 36.36
C SER A 597 5.68 -20.78 36.63
N ILE A 598 5.97 -22.06 36.90
CA ILE A 598 7.31 -22.57 37.19
C ILE A 598 7.82 -23.56 36.14
N ASP A 599 7.06 -23.72 35.05
CA ASP A 599 7.34 -24.62 33.92
C ASP A 599 7.62 -26.08 34.33
N LYS A 600 6.94 -26.58 35.36
CA LYS A 600 7.21 -27.89 35.98
C LYS A 600 6.00 -28.83 35.91
N ASP A 601 6.24 -30.09 35.59
CA ASP A 601 5.23 -31.14 35.68
C ASP A 601 4.92 -31.44 37.15
N LEU A 602 3.64 -31.35 37.51
CA LEU A 602 3.12 -31.72 38.83
C LEU A 602 2.97 -33.25 38.93
N PRO A 603 2.93 -33.80 40.16
CA PRO A 603 2.63 -35.21 40.35
C PRO A 603 1.30 -35.60 39.66
N PRO A 604 1.21 -36.81 39.07
CA PRO A 604 -0.04 -37.29 38.49
C PRO A 604 -1.15 -37.31 39.54
N GLU A 605 -2.31 -36.77 39.20
CA GLU A 605 -3.50 -36.81 40.05
C GLU A 605 -4.50 -37.83 39.52
N ARG A 606 -5.23 -38.47 40.44
CA ARG A 606 -6.21 -39.52 40.12
C ARG A 606 -7.63 -39.04 40.38
N PHE A 607 -8.52 -39.27 39.43
CA PHE A 607 -9.92 -38.84 39.47
C PHE A 607 -10.83 -39.98 39.02
N SER A 608 -11.93 -40.20 39.73
CA SER A 608 -12.95 -41.16 39.28
C SER A 608 -13.68 -40.71 38.02
N HIS A 609 -13.78 -39.40 37.79
CA HIS A 609 -14.45 -38.82 36.63
C HIS A 609 -13.66 -37.62 36.12
N VAL A 610 -13.62 -37.45 34.79
CA VAL A 610 -13.03 -36.28 34.14
C VAL A 610 -14.07 -35.65 33.22
N MET A 611 -14.34 -34.36 33.43
CA MET A 611 -15.19 -33.58 32.54
C MET A 611 -14.34 -32.62 31.70
N ALA A 612 -14.37 -32.78 30.38
CA ALA A 612 -13.70 -31.87 29.46
C ALA A 612 -14.59 -30.64 29.16
N ALA A 613 -14.38 -29.54 29.90
CA ALA A 613 -15.13 -28.30 29.75
C ALA A 613 -14.34 -27.22 28.97
N THR A 614 -13.77 -27.58 27.82
CA THR A 614 -12.90 -26.69 27.02
C THR A 614 -13.64 -25.61 26.22
N GLY A 615 -14.97 -25.55 26.33
CA GLY A 615 -15.80 -24.54 25.67
C GLY A 615 -16.29 -24.98 24.29
N ARG A 616 -16.53 -24.01 23.39
CA ARG A 616 -17.04 -24.26 22.05
C ARG A 616 -15.88 -24.68 21.13
N PHE A 617 -16.07 -25.77 20.39
CA PHE A 617 -15.19 -26.10 19.26
C PHE A 617 -15.41 -25.05 18.18
N SER A 618 -14.31 -24.51 17.66
CA SER A 618 -14.33 -23.42 16.68
C SER A 618 -13.80 -23.83 15.32
N VAL A 619 -13.23 -25.03 15.17
CA VAL A 619 -12.67 -25.51 13.90
C VAL A 619 -13.80 -26.14 13.07
N PRO A 620 -14.27 -25.47 12.00
CA PRO A 620 -15.35 -25.98 11.18
C PRO A 620 -14.97 -27.29 10.50
N ASN A 621 -15.92 -28.23 10.39
CA ASN A 621 -15.74 -29.42 9.56
C ASN A 621 -16.18 -29.08 8.13
N VAL A 622 -15.23 -28.85 7.21
CA VAL A 622 -15.51 -28.45 5.83
C VAL A 622 -15.21 -29.64 4.90
N PRO A 623 -16.21 -30.46 4.51
CA PRO A 623 -15.98 -31.55 3.58
C PRO A 623 -15.69 -31.03 2.17
N LEU A 624 -14.80 -31.71 1.46
CA LEU A 624 -14.51 -31.45 0.05
C LEU A 624 -15.57 -32.13 -0.83
N PHE A 625 -16.08 -31.41 -1.82
CA PHE A 625 -16.93 -31.92 -2.88
C PHE A 625 -16.29 -31.57 -4.21
N ASP A 626 -16.40 -32.43 -5.22
CA ASP A 626 -15.74 -32.21 -6.51
C ASP A 626 -16.26 -30.90 -7.15
N GLY A 627 -15.34 -30.01 -7.53
CA GLY A 627 -15.64 -28.71 -8.15
C GLY A 627 -16.07 -27.59 -7.19
N ILE A 628 -16.21 -27.85 -5.88
CA ILE A 628 -16.65 -26.83 -4.91
C ILE A 628 -15.68 -25.63 -4.80
N ASP A 629 -14.39 -25.86 -5.02
CA ASP A 629 -13.36 -24.81 -5.00
C ASP A 629 -13.51 -23.80 -6.16
N MET A 630 -14.17 -24.23 -7.24
CA MET A 630 -14.46 -23.46 -8.45
C MET A 630 -15.87 -22.86 -8.46
N PHE A 631 -16.65 -23.06 -7.39
CA PHE A 631 -17.97 -22.46 -7.23
C PHE A 631 -17.85 -20.92 -7.28
N PRO A 632 -18.50 -20.23 -8.24
CA PRO A 632 -18.35 -18.79 -8.38
C PRO A 632 -19.25 -18.01 -7.41
N GLY A 633 -20.23 -18.68 -6.79
CA GLY A 633 -21.06 -18.13 -5.72
C GLY A 633 -20.40 -18.16 -4.33
N ARG A 634 -21.16 -17.79 -3.30
CA ARG A 634 -20.64 -17.68 -1.92
C ARG A 634 -20.80 -19.00 -1.17
N SER A 635 -19.70 -19.55 -0.62
CA SER A 635 -19.76 -20.71 0.28
C SER A 635 -19.30 -20.33 1.69
N VAL A 636 -20.07 -20.70 2.72
CA VAL A 636 -19.83 -20.33 4.13
C VAL A 636 -20.15 -21.51 5.06
N HIS A 637 -19.43 -21.65 6.16
CA HIS A 637 -19.82 -22.61 7.21
C HIS A 637 -20.80 -21.98 8.19
N SER A 638 -21.65 -22.78 8.84
CA SER A 638 -22.60 -22.32 9.87
C SER A 638 -21.92 -21.65 11.07
N HIS A 639 -20.61 -21.86 11.24
CA HIS A 639 -19.79 -21.16 12.23
C HIS A 639 -19.70 -19.66 11.94
N ASP A 640 -19.70 -19.29 10.66
CA ASP A 640 -19.58 -17.93 10.15
C ASP A 640 -20.93 -17.33 9.74
N PHE A 641 -22.02 -18.09 9.84
CA PHE A 641 -23.39 -17.58 9.66
C PHE A 641 -23.73 -16.60 10.80
N ARG A 642 -24.17 -15.39 10.46
CA ARG A 642 -24.53 -14.33 11.44
C ARG A 642 -26.00 -13.92 11.39
N GLY A 643 -26.68 -14.19 10.28
CA GLY A 643 -28.11 -14.02 10.15
C GLY A 643 -28.57 -14.15 8.70
N ALA A 644 -29.83 -14.48 8.49
CA ALA A 644 -30.36 -14.76 7.16
C ALA A 644 -30.62 -13.53 6.27
N ARG A 645 -30.57 -12.31 6.83
CA ARG A 645 -30.90 -11.07 6.11
C ARG A 645 -29.99 -10.82 4.91
N GLU A 646 -28.71 -11.20 5.00
CA GLU A 646 -27.72 -11.03 3.93
C GLU A 646 -27.99 -11.92 2.70
N PHE A 647 -28.81 -12.95 2.86
CA PHE A 647 -29.14 -13.92 1.81
C PHE A 647 -30.54 -13.72 1.22
N LYS A 648 -31.18 -12.59 1.52
CA LYS A 648 -32.53 -12.29 1.04
C LYS A 648 -32.56 -12.25 -0.50
N GLY A 649 -33.43 -13.07 -1.10
CA GLY A 649 -33.62 -13.11 -2.55
C GLY A 649 -32.63 -14.00 -3.32
N GLN A 650 -31.66 -14.62 -2.64
CA GLN A 650 -30.68 -15.51 -3.27
C GLN A 650 -31.17 -16.96 -3.27
N ARG A 651 -30.59 -17.80 -4.15
CA ARG A 651 -30.80 -19.26 -4.17
C ARG A 651 -29.79 -19.96 -3.26
N LEU A 652 -30.26 -20.57 -2.17
CA LEU A 652 -29.41 -21.14 -1.13
C LEU A 652 -29.40 -22.67 -1.11
N LEU A 653 -28.25 -23.25 -0.81
CA LEU A 653 -28.09 -24.66 -0.47
C LEU A 653 -27.56 -24.78 0.97
N VAL A 654 -28.33 -25.41 1.86
CA VAL A 654 -27.88 -25.71 3.23
C VAL A 654 -27.48 -27.19 3.32
N VAL A 655 -26.21 -27.43 3.63
CA VAL A 655 -25.59 -28.77 3.63
C VAL A 655 -25.36 -29.25 5.06
N GLY A 656 -26.06 -30.32 5.49
CA GLY A 656 -25.87 -30.95 6.80
C GLY A 656 -27.16 -31.10 7.58
N SER A 657 -27.21 -32.03 8.53
CA SER A 657 -28.45 -32.50 9.20
C SER A 657 -28.52 -32.20 10.70
N GLY A 658 -27.69 -31.27 11.19
CA GLY A 658 -27.65 -30.90 12.61
C GLY A 658 -28.53 -29.70 12.96
N ARG A 659 -28.57 -29.31 14.24
CA ARG A 659 -29.31 -28.13 14.72
C ARG A 659 -28.95 -26.84 13.98
N SER A 660 -27.69 -26.69 13.58
CA SER A 660 -27.26 -25.53 12.81
C SER A 660 -27.98 -25.43 11.47
N ALA A 661 -28.25 -26.56 10.80
CA ALA A 661 -28.98 -26.58 9.55
C ALA A 661 -30.46 -26.22 9.74
N GLU A 662 -31.08 -26.74 10.81
CA GLU A 662 -32.45 -26.41 11.19
C GLU A 662 -32.60 -24.92 11.52
N ASP A 663 -31.68 -24.35 12.29
CA ASP A 663 -31.68 -22.95 12.69
C ASP A 663 -31.47 -22.02 11.48
N VAL A 664 -30.45 -22.30 10.66
CA VAL A 664 -30.19 -21.56 9.43
C VAL A 664 -31.39 -21.64 8.48
N GLY A 665 -31.89 -22.85 8.19
CA GLY A 665 -32.99 -23.03 7.25
C GLY A 665 -34.29 -22.36 7.71
N ARG A 666 -34.55 -22.23 9.01
CA ARG A 666 -35.71 -21.48 9.53
C ARG A 666 -35.56 -19.96 9.44
N GLN A 667 -34.34 -19.45 9.44
CA GLN A 667 -34.08 -18.01 9.35
C GLN A 667 -34.10 -17.52 7.90
N VAL A 668 -33.74 -18.37 6.93
CA VAL A 668 -33.58 -18.01 5.52
C VAL A 668 -34.93 -17.70 4.83
N PRO A 669 -35.08 -16.54 4.15
CA PRO A 669 -36.27 -16.23 3.36
C PRO A 669 -36.49 -17.25 2.24
N VAL A 670 -37.75 -17.58 2.02
CA VAL A 670 -38.32 -18.67 1.20
C VAL A 670 -37.98 -18.64 -0.32
N THR A 671 -37.16 -17.71 -0.80
CA THR A 671 -37.12 -17.36 -2.23
C THR A 671 -36.61 -18.46 -3.16
N SER A 672 -35.65 -19.30 -2.75
CA SER A 672 -35.46 -20.69 -3.25
C SER A 672 -34.34 -21.33 -2.42
N SER A 673 -34.65 -22.33 -1.58
CA SER A 673 -33.66 -22.96 -0.71
C SER A 673 -33.71 -24.48 -0.83
N ALA A 674 -32.58 -25.12 -1.15
CA ALA A 674 -32.42 -26.57 -1.09
C ALA A 674 -31.73 -26.94 0.23
N ALA A 675 -32.26 -27.92 0.97
CA ALA A 675 -31.66 -28.43 2.20
C ALA A 675 -31.30 -29.90 2.01
N THR A 676 -30.08 -30.29 2.38
CA THR A 676 -29.61 -31.66 2.10
C THR A 676 -30.08 -32.71 3.13
N VAL A 677 -31.20 -32.44 3.81
CA VAL A 677 -31.61 -33.11 5.05
C VAL A 677 -32.74 -34.12 4.81
N GLN A 678 -32.88 -35.07 5.73
CA GLN A 678 -34.05 -35.92 5.90
C GLN A 678 -34.63 -35.69 7.30
N ASN A 679 -35.96 -35.64 7.41
CA ASN A 679 -36.74 -35.66 8.66
C ASN A 679 -36.87 -34.34 9.45
N HIS A 680 -36.83 -33.17 8.79
CA HIS A 680 -37.28 -31.91 9.42
C HIS A 680 -38.55 -31.37 8.78
N THR A 681 -39.38 -30.70 9.58
CA THR A 681 -40.55 -29.97 9.07
C THR A 681 -40.09 -28.57 8.64
N TRP A 682 -39.85 -28.39 7.35
CA TRP A 682 -39.41 -27.11 6.81
C TRP A 682 -40.56 -26.13 6.57
N PRO A 683 -40.31 -24.81 6.69
CA PRO A 683 -41.21 -23.78 6.17
C PRO A 683 -41.49 -23.97 4.68
N SER A 684 -42.65 -23.47 4.21
CA SER A 684 -43.02 -23.50 2.79
C SER A 684 -41.91 -22.89 1.92
N GLY A 685 -41.52 -23.56 0.83
CA GLY A 685 -40.55 -23.14 -0.19
C GLY A 685 -39.07 -23.45 0.12
N ILE A 686 -38.82 -24.31 1.11
CA ILE A 686 -37.57 -25.07 1.21
C ILE A 686 -37.81 -26.49 0.68
N GLU A 687 -36.91 -26.99 -0.15
CA GLU A 687 -36.97 -28.34 -0.71
C GLU A 687 -35.85 -29.22 -0.15
N GLU A 688 -36.18 -30.44 0.29
CA GLU A 688 -35.16 -31.41 0.69
C GLU A 688 -34.54 -32.10 -0.54
N ARG A 689 -33.20 -32.16 -0.59
CA ARG A 689 -32.42 -32.78 -1.67
C ARG A 689 -31.42 -33.81 -1.10
N PRO A 690 -31.04 -34.86 -1.85
CA PRO A 690 -29.96 -35.77 -1.44
C PRO A 690 -28.58 -35.09 -1.42
N LEU A 691 -27.57 -35.74 -0.81
CA LEU A 691 -26.21 -35.20 -0.72
C LEU A 691 -25.67 -34.74 -2.07
N LEU A 692 -25.09 -33.54 -2.13
CA LEU A 692 -24.41 -33.08 -3.33
C LEU A 692 -23.21 -33.97 -3.65
N THR A 693 -22.89 -34.10 -4.93
CA THR A 693 -21.76 -34.88 -5.42
C THR A 693 -20.75 -34.02 -6.17
N ILE A 694 -21.24 -33.16 -7.06
CA ILE A 694 -20.41 -32.32 -7.95
C ILE A 694 -20.97 -30.90 -7.99
N VAL A 695 -20.10 -29.90 -7.92
CA VAL A 695 -20.39 -28.48 -8.11
C VAL A 695 -19.80 -28.04 -9.44
N ASP A 696 -20.64 -27.69 -10.42
CA ASP A 696 -20.23 -27.27 -11.75
C ASP A 696 -20.73 -25.84 -12.03
N GLY A 697 -19.86 -24.85 -11.87
CA GLY A 697 -20.25 -23.44 -11.89
C GLY A 697 -21.30 -23.16 -10.81
N ASN A 698 -22.47 -22.61 -11.18
CA ASN A 698 -23.59 -22.39 -10.27
C ASN A 698 -24.54 -23.59 -10.13
N ILE A 699 -24.27 -24.71 -10.81
CA ILE A 699 -25.16 -25.88 -10.85
C ILE A 699 -24.64 -26.95 -9.90
N ILE A 700 -25.48 -27.36 -8.96
CA ILE A 700 -25.20 -28.44 -8.00
C ILE A 700 -25.83 -29.71 -8.50
N ASN A 701 -25.03 -30.77 -8.59
CA ASN A 701 -25.49 -32.12 -8.88
C ASN A 701 -25.69 -32.88 -7.57
N PHE A 702 -26.86 -33.49 -7.40
CA PHE A 702 -27.21 -34.30 -6.24
C PHE A 702 -27.13 -35.79 -6.56
N LYS A 703 -27.01 -36.60 -5.50
CA LYS A 703 -26.83 -38.06 -5.60
C LYS A 703 -27.97 -38.79 -6.33
N ASP A 704 -29.17 -38.24 -6.37
CA ASP A 704 -30.31 -38.79 -7.12
C ASP A 704 -30.31 -38.45 -8.61
N GLY A 705 -29.27 -37.74 -9.09
CA GLY A 705 -29.17 -37.27 -10.47
C GLY A 705 -29.93 -35.98 -10.75
N THR A 706 -30.60 -35.38 -9.75
CA THR A 706 -31.21 -34.07 -9.91
C THR A 706 -30.17 -32.95 -9.80
N THR A 707 -30.51 -31.79 -10.36
CA THR A 707 -29.67 -30.60 -10.30
C THR A 707 -30.43 -29.40 -9.76
N ALA A 708 -29.71 -28.45 -9.16
CA ALA A 708 -30.25 -27.15 -8.80
C ALA A 708 -29.21 -26.06 -9.04
N GLU A 709 -29.68 -24.90 -9.50
CA GLU A 709 -28.84 -23.71 -9.59
C GLU A 709 -28.84 -22.96 -8.25
N VAL A 710 -27.66 -22.71 -7.69
CA VAL A 710 -27.51 -22.08 -6.38
C VAL A 710 -26.48 -20.95 -6.45
N GLU A 711 -26.71 -19.92 -5.65
CA GLU A 711 -25.83 -18.75 -5.54
C GLU A 711 -25.04 -18.79 -4.23
N VAL A 712 -25.55 -19.52 -3.22
CA VAL A 712 -24.91 -19.64 -1.90
C VAL A 712 -24.95 -21.07 -1.40
N ILE A 713 -23.83 -21.55 -0.84
CA ILE A 713 -23.74 -22.83 -0.13
C ILE A 713 -23.43 -22.54 1.36
N ILE A 714 -24.27 -23.04 2.26
CA ILE A 714 -24.07 -22.96 3.71
C ILE A 714 -23.77 -24.35 4.26
N LEU A 715 -22.54 -24.58 4.69
CA LEU A 715 -22.06 -25.83 5.28
C LEU A 715 -22.41 -25.88 6.77
N CYS A 716 -23.41 -26.66 7.13
CA CYS A 716 -23.84 -26.98 8.49
C CYS A 716 -23.30 -28.35 8.92
N THR A 717 -22.02 -28.60 8.65
CA THR A 717 -21.36 -29.92 8.68
C THR A 717 -20.65 -30.23 10.00
N GLY A 718 -20.86 -29.40 11.03
CA GLY A 718 -20.36 -29.63 12.38
C GLY A 718 -18.95 -29.10 12.61
N TYR A 719 -18.29 -29.59 13.65
CA TYR A 719 -16.95 -29.15 14.06
C TYR A 719 -16.01 -30.35 14.22
N LEU A 720 -14.73 -30.13 13.99
CA LEU A 720 -13.70 -31.14 14.26
C LEU A 720 -13.38 -31.16 15.76
N TYR A 721 -13.54 -32.32 16.40
CA TYR A 721 -13.20 -32.53 17.80
C TYR A 721 -11.75 -32.97 17.93
N HIS A 722 -10.90 -32.15 18.55
CA HIS A 722 -9.51 -32.50 18.81
C HIS A 722 -9.16 -32.23 20.28
N PHE A 723 -8.76 -33.29 20.99
CA PHE A 723 -8.30 -33.23 22.37
C PHE A 723 -6.86 -33.74 22.44
N PRO A 724 -5.85 -32.86 22.24
CA PRO A 724 -4.44 -33.28 22.10
C PRO A 724 -3.87 -33.95 23.35
N TYR A 725 -4.52 -33.76 24.50
CA TYR A 725 -4.14 -34.34 25.80
C TYR A 725 -4.86 -35.68 26.09
N MET A 726 -5.59 -36.27 25.13
CA MET A 726 -6.21 -37.59 25.30
C MET A 726 -5.63 -38.55 24.25
N SER A 727 -4.97 -39.61 24.70
CA SER A 727 -4.11 -40.49 23.88
C SER A 727 -4.88 -41.54 23.04
N GLU A 728 -5.92 -41.11 22.34
CA GLU A 728 -7.00 -41.94 21.79
C GLU A 728 -7.98 -42.46 22.84
N SER A 729 -9.25 -42.25 22.53
CA SER A 729 -10.38 -42.36 23.43
C SER A 729 -10.69 -43.81 23.87
N PRO A 730 -11.14 -44.05 25.12
CA PRO A 730 -12.43 -44.71 25.28
C PRO A 730 -13.43 -43.93 24.41
N ARG A 731 -13.61 -44.37 23.15
CA ARG A 731 -14.38 -43.66 22.14
C ARG A 731 -15.73 -43.25 22.73
N LEU A 732 -16.06 -41.96 22.67
CA LEU A 732 -17.41 -41.46 22.86
C LEU A 732 -18.32 -42.25 21.91
N LYS A 733 -18.99 -43.27 22.42
CA LYS A 733 -19.98 -44.08 21.71
C LYS A 733 -21.35 -43.51 22.05
N GLY A 734 -21.70 -42.39 21.44
CA GLY A 734 -23.03 -41.81 21.59
C GLY A 734 -23.28 -40.73 20.55
N THR A 735 -24.37 -40.86 19.79
CA THR A 735 -25.00 -39.73 19.11
C THR A 735 -25.50 -38.75 20.17
N PRO A 736 -25.24 -37.43 20.04
CA PRO A 736 -25.77 -36.43 20.97
C PRO A 736 -27.29 -36.56 21.07
N ASP A 737 -27.83 -36.58 22.28
CA ASP A 737 -29.28 -36.55 22.43
C ASP A 737 -29.85 -35.17 22.05
N ALA A 738 -31.19 -35.07 22.00
CA ALA A 738 -31.91 -33.84 21.69
C ALA A 738 -31.68 -32.70 22.69
N SER A 739 -30.83 -32.86 23.71
CA SER A 739 -30.38 -31.80 24.63
C SER A 739 -28.91 -31.39 24.45
N GLY A 740 -28.17 -32.06 23.56
CA GLY A 740 -26.74 -31.80 23.35
C GLY A 740 -25.87 -32.30 24.50
N ARG A 741 -26.44 -33.13 25.39
CA ARG A 741 -25.65 -33.85 26.39
C ARG A 741 -25.04 -35.06 25.72
N ILE A 742 -23.72 -35.15 25.87
CA ILE A 742 -22.94 -36.33 25.53
C ILE A 742 -22.56 -36.92 26.89
N VAL A 743 -23.15 -38.07 27.24
CA VAL A 743 -22.81 -38.83 28.45
C VAL A 743 -21.58 -39.68 28.17
#